data_AF-A0A7Y2AKB0-F1
#
_entry.id   AF-A0A7Y2AKB0-F1
#
_cell.length_a   1.000
_cell.length_b   1.000
_cell.length_c   1.000
_cell.angle_alpha   90.00
_cell.angle_beta   90.00
_cell.angle_gamma   90.00
#
_symmetry.space_group_name_H-M   'P 1'
#
loop_
_entity.id
_entity.type
_entity.pdbx_description
1 polymer ?
#
loop_
_entity_poly.entity_id
_entity_poly.type
_entity_poly.pdbx_seq_one_letter_code
_entity_poly.pdbx_strand_id
1 'polypeptide(L)'
;MVRCLYCVVITLVINFVLIRSAEAQVGVMRATRPVQSARFIEAPRYIQQELREAERAIEEDRMSDAVVRLGDLLQRDTTDTADEDLAGQDFFLPPTDGRSGRYTNSKLRRARKLVSQLPTSAIETYELRYGPLARKTLQEAATTRDWNAVRDVRRKYFHTTAGFEASWLLAQHEMYTGHPLAASLLLDDVVKLPRAVSYLGDSIQVLYAAALKLSGRSLAEAAMPTSGEVTINGKSVTLPTEVDVDEWIATRFSYGQTRAGGDITSYRMFGAQHGRNEISAGQMPLANARWQLETTSTPREARTLEKYAEELAASSKLPPPSLMPLRVGDQLLMRTTNYLFGVDYNTGKRVWNYPWYSTDEAFEDEQTPMMFSGQRGVNSLLSQRVWNDMPYGQMTSDGRRVFFVDNLNEVEAATFSPIMGLQGTRPSDNSTNTLVALDLPTEGKLLWRLGEGADESSSLSDAFFLGPPLPLDGRLYVMVEVAGDILLVCLDSVTGDEIWRQQLVAVETGSVDIDITRRVSGATPTYSDGVLICPTGAGAIVAVDLVDRMLRWGVSYSRRPIMQQMMGTRGGSIDPSLLMQRWHHGVAVVVDDAVFVTPTESDTLMSLDLLSGAKRFPDRDREDSRYMAGVRDGKILLVGSKRLIALDSKTGDEQWVTQEDLLAPGLQVVGRGVFGDNDYLVPTSANQLIRIALDDGKVLERRATQYPLGNLLAVDGEVISQGATSLSVAYGEASLEPLVNAMLKEDPTNFEALVRKAELLIQRDSRREALKLLQRARDVKSDSVEVRMLSVAAMLGLLREGAEDSEQLADQLESMIDRPSERVKFLSLRIRAALKNQEIEQATDRIIQLSALIAGDPLLNHSGEGAVDDV
;
A
#
# COMPACT_ATOMS: atom_id res chain seq x y z
N MET A 1 71.51 -16.34 9.24
CA MET A 1 70.78 -15.14 9.69
C MET A 1 70.61 -14.07 8.60
N VAL A 2 71.57 -13.89 7.68
CA VAL A 2 71.48 -12.87 6.60
C VAL A 2 70.46 -13.20 5.49
N ARG A 3 70.18 -14.49 5.20
CA ARG A 3 69.17 -14.90 4.20
C ARG A 3 67.71 -14.72 4.66
N CYS A 4 67.41 -14.81 5.96
CA CYS A 4 66.05 -14.52 6.46
C CYS A 4 65.72 -13.03 6.42
N LEU A 5 66.70 -12.15 6.67
CA LEU A 5 66.47 -10.71 6.61
C LEU A 5 66.14 -10.24 5.18
N TYR A 6 66.77 -10.85 4.17
CA TYR A 6 66.50 -10.52 2.77
C TYR A 6 65.10 -10.93 2.31
N CYS A 7 64.58 -12.09 2.74
CA CYS A 7 63.21 -12.49 2.43
C CYS A 7 62.18 -11.60 3.14
N VAL A 8 62.43 -11.19 4.38
CA VAL A 8 61.50 -10.30 5.12
C VAL A 8 61.45 -8.91 4.50
N VAL A 9 62.58 -8.36 4.06
CA VAL A 9 62.63 -7.06 3.37
C VAL A 9 61.97 -7.12 1.99
N ILE A 10 62.17 -8.20 1.22
CA ILE A 10 61.49 -8.36 -0.08
C ILE A 10 59.97 -8.53 0.11
N THR A 11 59.52 -9.25 1.14
CA THR A 11 58.08 -9.42 1.42
C THR A 11 57.43 -8.12 1.90
N LEU A 12 58.15 -7.31 2.68
CA LEU A 12 57.69 -5.97 3.10
C LEU A 12 57.64 -4.98 1.94
N VAL A 13 58.61 -4.99 1.03
CA VAL A 13 58.62 -4.11 -0.15
C VAL A 13 57.55 -4.53 -1.16
N ILE A 14 57.31 -5.83 -1.37
CA ILE A 14 56.22 -6.32 -2.23
C ILE A 14 54.85 -5.98 -1.62
N ASN A 15 54.66 -6.11 -0.30
CA ASN A 15 53.43 -5.66 0.36
C ASN A 15 53.25 -4.14 0.27
N PHE A 16 54.31 -3.33 0.43
CA PHE A 16 54.20 -1.88 0.32
C PHE A 16 53.91 -1.41 -1.12
N VAL A 17 54.43 -2.12 -2.13
CA VAL A 17 54.16 -1.84 -3.55
C VAL A 17 52.76 -2.33 -3.96
N LEU A 18 52.26 -3.45 -3.41
CA LEU A 18 50.88 -3.93 -3.62
C LEU A 18 49.84 -3.07 -2.90
N ILE A 19 50.15 -2.53 -1.72
CA ILE A 19 49.27 -1.60 -1.00
C ILE A 19 49.22 -0.25 -1.72
N ARG A 20 50.36 0.25 -2.25
CA ARG A 20 50.37 1.47 -3.07
C ARG A 20 49.77 1.29 -4.46
N SER A 21 49.82 0.12 -5.08
CA SER A 21 49.13 -0.13 -6.35
C SER A 21 47.63 -0.36 -6.15
N ALA A 22 47.20 -0.90 -5.00
CA ALA A 22 45.79 -0.92 -4.60
C ALA A 22 45.28 0.51 -4.33
N GLU A 23 46.04 1.36 -3.63
CA GLU A 23 45.68 2.77 -3.44
C GLU A 23 45.76 3.61 -4.73
N ALA A 24 46.68 3.28 -5.65
CA ALA A 24 46.79 3.96 -6.95
C ALA A 24 45.74 3.52 -7.98
N GLN A 25 45.21 2.29 -7.90
CA GLN A 25 44.03 1.89 -8.67
C GLN A 25 42.71 2.37 -8.05
N VAL A 26 42.67 2.61 -6.74
CA VAL A 26 41.56 3.28 -6.05
C VAL A 26 41.56 4.80 -6.33
N GLY A 27 42.72 5.40 -6.64
CA GLY A 27 42.85 6.82 -6.96
C GLY A 27 42.31 7.28 -8.33
N VAL A 28 41.91 6.37 -9.23
CA VAL A 28 41.33 6.71 -10.55
C VAL A 28 39.80 6.58 -10.58
N MET A 29 39.20 5.92 -9.59
CA MET A 29 37.76 6.06 -9.34
C MET A 29 37.58 7.26 -8.42
N ARG A 30 37.36 8.44 -9.02
CA ARG A 30 36.80 9.59 -8.30
C ARG A 30 35.74 9.07 -7.34
N ALA A 31 35.81 9.46 -6.07
CA ALA A 31 34.68 9.42 -5.16
C ALA A 31 33.53 10.16 -5.84
N THR A 32 32.70 9.42 -6.56
CA THR A 32 31.49 9.94 -7.18
C THR A 32 30.60 10.37 -6.03
N ARG A 33 30.21 11.64 -6.04
CA ARG A 33 29.12 12.16 -5.20
C ARG A 33 27.97 11.14 -5.18
N PRO A 34 27.23 11.00 -4.07
CA PRO A 34 26.03 10.17 -4.06
C PRO A 34 25.19 10.55 -5.29
N VAL A 35 25.03 9.60 -6.21
CA VAL A 35 24.35 9.83 -7.48
C VAL A 35 22.87 9.98 -7.13
N GLN A 36 22.38 11.22 -7.15
CA GLN A 36 20.95 11.47 -7.16
C GLN A 36 20.42 10.93 -8.48
N SER A 37 19.60 9.87 -8.44
CA SER A 37 19.05 9.29 -9.68
C SER A 37 17.90 10.12 -10.23
N ALA A 38 17.11 10.77 -9.37
CA ALA A 38 16.07 11.71 -9.78
C ALA A 38 16.51 13.14 -9.55
N ARG A 39 16.20 13.99 -10.53
CA ARG A 39 16.40 15.43 -10.45
C ARG A 39 15.08 16.15 -10.69
N PHE A 40 14.82 17.15 -9.86
CA PHE A 40 13.82 18.17 -10.17
C PHE A 40 14.31 19.00 -11.34
N ILE A 41 13.69 18.79 -12.49
CA ILE A 41 14.03 19.52 -13.70
C ILE A 41 13.58 20.98 -13.61
N GLU A 42 14.36 21.84 -14.24
CA GLU A 42 13.93 23.21 -14.47
C GLU A 42 12.97 23.26 -15.65
N ALA A 43 12.02 24.19 -15.62
CA ALA A 43 11.17 24.46 -16.77
C ALA A 43 12.00 24.72 -18.05
N PRO A 44 11.53 24.30 -19.24
CA PRO A 44 12.11 24.69 -20.51
C PRO A 44 12.32 26.21 -20.64
N ARG A 45 13.32 26.64 -21.43
CA ARG A 45 13.70 28.06 -21.53
C ARG A 45 12.55 28.99 -21.93
N TYR A 46 11.69 28.57 -22.85
CA TYR A 46 10.54 29.36 -23.28
C TYR A 46 9.51 29.50 -22.15
N ILE A 47 9.22 28.41 -21.42
CA ILE A 47 8.37 28.41 -20.22
C ILE A 47 8.98 29.32 -19.13
N GLN A 48 10.29 29.32 -18.93
CA GLN A 48 10.96 30.23 -18.00
C GLN A 48 10.91 31.70 -18.46
N GLN A 49 10.90 31.95 -19.77
CA GLN A 49 10.91 33.28 -20.33
C GLN A 49 9.58 33.99 -20.09
N GLU A 50 8.45 33.30 -20.17
CA GLU A 50 7.12 33.87 -19.88
C GLU A 50 7.04 34.52 -18.49
N LEU A 51 7.51 33.83 -17.44
CA LEU A 51 7.50 34.37 -16.08
C LEU A 51 8.46 35.54 -15.93
N ARG A 52 9.66 35.46 -16.53
CA ARG A 52 10.64 36.55 -16.51
C ARG A 52 10.16 37.80 -17.25
N GLU A 53 9.46 37.63 -18.37
CA GLU A 53 8.86 38.74 -19.12
C GLU A 53 7.73 39.41 -18.34
N ALA A 54 6.94 38.63 -17.60
CA ALA A 54 5.94 39.18 -16.69
C ALA A 54 6.58 39.98 -15.54
N GLU A 55 7.61 39.44 -14.90
CA GLU A 55 8.36 40.15 -13.84
C GLU A 55 8.99 41.44 -14.38
N ARG A 56 9.62 41.40 -15.56
CA ARG A 56 10.17 42.57 -16.22
C ARG A 56 9.11 43.62 -16.56
N ALA A 57 7.92 43.20 -17.00
CA ALA A 57 6.82 44.13 -17.25
C ALA A 57 6.36 44.85 -15.97
N ILE A 58 6.39 44.17 -14.82
CA ILE A 58 6.12 44.79 -13.50
C ILE A 58 7.24 45.79 -13.15
N GLU A 59 8.51 45.41 -13.31
CA GLU A 59 9.66 46.28 -13.03
C GLU A 59 9.68 47.55 -13.90
N GLU A 60 9.23 47.45 -15.14
CA GLU A 60 9.13 48.56 -16.10
C GLU A 60 7.80 49.35 -16.00
N ASP A 61 6.97 49.08 -14.97
CA ASP A 61 5.65 49.68 -14.75
C ASP A 61 4.64 49.48 -15.92
N ARG A 62 4.88 48.48 -16.77
CA ARG A 62 4.00 48.08 -17.89
C ARG A 62 2.90 47.13 -17.41
N MET A 63 2.07 47.62 -16.50
CA MET A 63 1.09 46.81 -15.76
C MET A 63 0.08 46.07 -16.64
N SER A 64 -0.39 46.67 -17.74
CA SER A 64 -1.29 45.98 -18.67
C SER A 64 -0.63 44.75 -19.31
N ASP A 65 0.65 44.85 -19.68
CA ASP A 65 1.40 43.71 -20.24
C ASP A 65 1.64 42.62 -19.17
N ALA A 66 1.95 43.02 -17.94
CA ALA A 66 2.07 42.08 -16.82
C ALA A 66 0.76 41.30 -16.56
N VAL A 67 -0.39 41.97 -16.62
CA VAL A 67 -1.73 41.35 -16.46
C VAL A 67 -2.01 40.32 -17.55
N VAL A 68 -1.65 40.62 -18.81
CA VAL A 68 -1.80 39.68 -19.92
C VAL A 68 -0.93 38.44 -19.67
N ARG A 69 0.38 38.64 -19.50
CA ARG A 69 1.34 37.55 -19.38
C ARG A 69 1.07 36.64 -18.19
N LEU A 70 0.74 37.21 -17.02
CA LEU A 70 0.41 36.42 -15.84
C LEU A 70 -0.94 35.71 -15.96
N GLY A 71 -1.93 36.35 -16.59
CA GLY A 71 -3.24 35.74 -16.80
C GLY A 71 -3.19 34.59 -17.79
N ASP A 72 -2.52 34.76 -18.93
CA ASP A 72 -2.34 33.72 -19.94
C ASP A 72 -1.56 32.52 -19.35
N LEU A 73 -0.51 32.80 -18.57
CA LEU A 73 0.23 31.76 -17.85
C LEU A 73 -0.64 30.96 -16.86
N LEU A 74 -1.54 31.62 -16.13
CA LEU A 74 -2.43 30.96 -15.16
C LEU A 74 -3.62 30.24 -15.81
N GLN A 75 -4.08 30.69 -16.98
CA GLN A 75 -5.11 30.00 -17.76
C GLN A 75 -4.62 28.66 -18.32
N ARG A 76 -3.30 28.55 -18.57
CA ARG A 76 -2.65 27.35 -19.11
C ARG A 76 -3.21 26.95 -20.47
N ASP A 77 -3.59 27.94 -21.28
CA ASP A 77 -4.10 27.69 -22.63
C ASP A 77 -2.91 27.31 -23.54
N THR A 78 -3.02 26.15 -24.18
CA THR A 78 -1.94 25.48 -24.93
C THR A 78 -1.94 25.81 -26.42
N THR A 79 -2.74 26.77 -26.86
CA THR A 79 -3.16 26.91 -28.26
C THR A 79 -2.07 27.34 -29.26
N ASP A 80 -0.83 27.60 -28.84
CA ASP A 80 0.28 28.02 -29.74
C ASP A 80 1.68 27.53 -29.30
N THR A 81 1.78 26.54 -28.42
CA THR A 81 3.10 26.07 -27.90
C THR A 81 3.70 24.95 -28.74
N ALA A 82 5.01 25.03 -29.03
CA ALA A 82 5.74 24.06 -29.85
C ALA A 82 5.92 22.66 -29.23
N ASP A 83 5.47 22.47 -27.98
CA ASP A 83 5.59 21.22 -27.22
C ASP A 83 4.31 21.03 -26.40
N GLU A 84 3.33 20.33 -26.98
CA GLU A 84 2.01 20.11 -26.38
C GLU A 84 2.11 19.31 -25.06
N ASP A 85 3.12 18.45 -24.92
CA ASP A 85 3.31 17.60 -23.75
C ASP A 85 3.70 18.38 -22.49
N LEU A 86 4.51 19.44 -22.63
CA LEU A 86 4.98 20.25 -21.49
C LEU A 86 4.12 21.48 -21.22
N ALA A 87 3.23 21.84 -22.15
CA ALA A 87 2.40 23.03 -22.05
C ALA A 87 1.41 22.94 -20.87
N GLY A 88 1.28 24.03 -20.10
CA GLY A 88 0.34 24.11 -18.97
C GLY A 88 0.76 23.37 -17.68
N GLN A 89 1.91 22.71 -17.66
CA GLN A 89 2.48 22.07 -16.47
C GLN A 89 3.15 23.09 -15.52
N ASP A 90 3.31 22.70 -14.25
CA ASP A 90 4.05 23.47 -13.24
C ASP A 90 5.48 22.93 -13.06
N PHE A 91 6.41 23.76 -12.62
CA PHE A 91 7.80 23.35 -12.41
C PHE A 91 8.34 23.99 -11.14
N PHE A 92 9.15 23.26 -10.38
CA PHE A 92 9.81 23.83 -9.21
C PHE A 92 10.77 24.94 -9.62
N LEU A 93 10.80 26.00 -8.80
CA LEU A 93 11.83 27.02 -8.88
C LEU A 93 13.00 26.61 -7.97
N PRO A 94 14.26 26.91 -8.36
CA PRO A 94 15.42 26.63 -7.52
C PRO A 94 15.26 27.22 -6.11
N PRO A 95 15.66 26.50 -5.05
CA PRO A 95 15.54 27.01 -3.68
C PRO A 95 16.40 28.25 -3.49
N THR A 96 15.81 29.33 -2.95
CA THR A 96 16.50 30.59 -2.65
C THR A 96 17.56 30.45 -1.55
N ASP A 97 17.39 29.49 -0.66
CA ASP A 97 18.12 29.40 0.61
C ASP A 97 19.33 28.45 0.53
N GLY A 98 19.67 27.93 -0.65
CA GLY A 98 20.79 27.00 -0.85
C GLY A 98 20.65 25.64 -0.15
N ARG A 99 19.54 25.36 0.54
CA ARG A 99 19.24 24.05 1.15
C ARG A 99 19.02 23.03 0.04
N SER A 100 20.08 22.27 -0.24
CA SER A 100 20.08 21.16 -1.19
C SER A 100 18.99 20.14 -0.81
N GLY A 101 18.06 19.86 -1.73
CA GLY A 101 17.16 18.71 -1.64
C GLY A 101 15.73 18.97 -1.14
N ARG A 102 15.32 20.21 -0.85
CA ARG A 102 13.90 20.54 -0.60
C ARG A 102 13.44 21.74 -1.43
N TYR A 103 12.39 21.55 -2.21
CA TYR A 103 11.74 22.55 -3.07
C TYR A 103 10.36 22.87 -2.52
N THR A 104 9.98 24.14 -2.47
CA THR A 104 8.70 24.59 -1.86
C THR A 104 7.97 25.67 -2.68
N ASN A 105 8.57 26.08 -3.80
CA ASN A 105 8.03 27.13 -4.66
C ASN A 105 8.07 26.66 -6.12
N SER A 106 7.08 27.08 -6.89
CA SER A 106 6.89 26.66 -8.29
C SER A 106 6.55 27.85 -9.18
N LYS A 107 6.68 27.67 -10.49
CA LYS A 107 6.39 28.70 -11.50
C LYS A 107 4.98 29.26 -11.32
N LEU A 108 3.97 28.39 -11.23
CA LEU A 108 2.57 28.82 -11.20
C LEU A 108 2.20 29.45 -9.85
N ARG A 109 2.78 28.98 -8.74
CA ARG A 109 2.64 29.64 -7.43
C ARG A 109 3.25 31.03 -7.43
N ARG A 110 4.43 31.18 -8.04
CA ARG A 110 5.08 32.49 -8.19
C ARG A 110 4.23 33.43 -9.03
N ALA A 111 3.69 32.97 -10.16
CA ALA A 111 2.78 33.75 -11.01
C ALA A 111 1.53 34.20 -10.25
N ARG A 112 0.87 33.28 -9.52
CA ARG A 112 -0.31 33.59 -8.70
C ARG A 112 0.01 34.62 -7.61
N LYS A 113 1.19 34.53 -6.99
CA LYS A 113 1.66 35.51 -6.00
C LYS A 113 2.00 36.87 -6.62
N LEU A 114 2.50 36.91 -7.85
CA LEU A 114 2.76 38.18 -8.53
C LEU A 114 1.44 38.92 -8.82
N VAL A 115 0.40 38.22 -9.27
CA VAL A 115 -0.92 38.84 -9.50
C VAL A 115 -1.50 39.42 -8.20
N SER A 116 -1.30 38.78 -7.04
CA SER A 116 -1.80 39.35 -5.77
C SER A 116 -1.08 40.64 -5.34
N GLN A 117 0.11 40.88 -5.86
CA GLN A 117 0.97 42.01 -5.53
C GLN A 117 0.83 43.19 -6.51
N LEU A 118 0.05 43.03 -7.58
CA LEU A 118 -0.20 44.09 -8.55
C LEU A 118 -0.97 45.27 -7.93
N PRO A 119 -0.75 46.51 -8.41
CA PRO A 119 -1.50 47.68 -7.95
C PRO A 119 -2.98 47.59 -8.34
N THR A 120 -3.85 48.32 -7.61
CA THR A 120 -5.31 48.26 -7.78
C THR A 120 -5.78 48.47 -9.22
N SER A 121 -5.20 49.42 -9.96
CA SER A 121 -5.55 49.67 -11.37
C SER A 121 -5.26 48.48 -12.29
N ALA A 122 -4.19 47.73 -12.03
CA ALA A 122 -3.85 46.52 -12.77
C ALA A 122 -4.80 45.36 -12.42
N ILE A 123 -5.24 45.27 -11.17
CA ILE A 123 -6.24 44.29 -10.73
C ILE A 123 -7.60 44.55 -11.37
N GLU A 124 -8.03 45.81 -11.47
CA GLU A 124 -9.24 46.18 -12.20
C GLU A 124 -9.14 45.77 -13.67
N THR A 125 -7.96 45.94 -14.28
CA THR A 125 -7.69 45.47 -15.64
C THR A 125 -7.78 43.95 -15.75
N TYR A 126 -7.26 43.22 -14.75
CA TYR A 126 -7.36 41.76 -14.67
C TYR A 126 -8.82 41.30 -14.57
N GLU A 127 -9.63 41.93 -13.70
CA GLU A 127 -11.06 41.64 -13.56
C GLU A 127 -11.83 41.95 -14.85
N LEU A 128 -11.56 43.08 -15.51
CA LEU A 128 -12.21 43.45 -16.77
C LEU A 128 -11.92 42.43 -17.89
N ARG A 129 -10.69 41.91 -17.94
CA ARG A 129 -10.26 40.97 -18.98
C ARG A 129 -10.75 39.55 -18.73
N TYR A 130 -10.62 39.04 -17.52
CA TYR A 130 -10.86 37.61 -17.20
C TYR A 130 -12.17 37.35 -16.45
N GLY A 131 -12.71 38.36 -15.75
CA GLY A 131 -13.91 38.25 -14.94
C GLY A 131 -15.17 37.81 -15.71
N PRO A 132 -15.47 38.35 -16.91
CA PRO A 132 -16.66 37.95 -17.67
C PRO A 132 -16.68 36.45 -18.02
N LEU A 133 -15.54 35.91 -18.46
CA LEU A 133 -15.41 34.49 -18.79
C LEU A 133 -15.50 33.63 -17.53
N ALA A 134 -14.76 34.00 -16.47
CA ALA A 134 -14.80 33.29 -15.19
C ALA A 134 -16.22 33.22 -14.61
N ARG A 135 -16.96 34.33 -14.69
CA ARG A 135 -18.34 34.43 -14.22
C ARG A 135 -19.29 33.54 -15.02
N LYS A 136 -19.17 33.55 -16.35
CA LYS A 136 -19.95 32.70 -17.24
C LYS A 136 -19.71 31.22 -16.92
N THR A 137 -18.45 30.80 -16.84
CA THR A 137 -18.09 29.41 -16.53
C THR A 137 -18.60 28.98 -15.16
N LEU A 138 -18.53 29.85 -14.14
CA LEU A 138 -19.05 29.55 -12.80
C LEU A 138 -20.58 29.36 -12.79
N GLN A 139 -21.32 30.20 -13.53
CA GLN A 139 -22.79 30.08 -13.64
C GLN A 139 -23.22 28.81 -14.37
N GLU A 140 -22.51 28.44 -15.44
CA GLU A 140 -22.71 27.19 -16.16
C GLU A 140 -22.44 25.98 -15.25
N ALA A 141 -21.32 25.99 -14.53
CA ALA A 141 -20.96 24.96 -13.56
C ALA A 141 -22.00 24.82 -12.44
N ALA A 142 -22.53 25.93 -11.92
CA ALA A 142 -23.57 25.92 -10.89
C ALA A 142 -24.89 25.29 -11.41
N THR A 143 -25.21 25.50 -12.69
CA THR A 143 -26.43 24.96 -13.32
C THR A 143 -26.34 23.44 -13.49
N THR A 144 -25.16 22.92 -13.84
CA THR A 144 -24.91 21.48 -14.05
C THR A 144 -24.40 20.75 -12.80
N ARG A 145 -24.11 21.48 -11.71
CA ARG A 145 -23.43 20.98 -10.50
C ARG A 145 -22.08 20.34 -10.79
N ASP A 146 -21.35 20.89 -11.76
CA ASP A 146 -20.03 20.40 -12.15
C ASP A 146 -18.93 20.99 -11.25
N TRP A 147 -18.55 20.24 -10.21
CA TRP A 147 -17.48 20.63 -9.30
C TRP A 147 -16.10 20.72 -9.98
N ASN A 148 -15.87 20.00 -11.07
CA ASN A 148 -14.61 20.12 -11.82
C ASN A 148 -14.52 21.47 -12.52
N ALA A 149 -15.62 21.94 -13.11
CA ALA A 149 -15.69 23.27 -13.70
C ALA A 149 -15.51 24.38 -12.63
N VAL A 150 -16.04 24.21 -11.42
CA VAL A 150 -15.77 25.15 -10.30
C VAL A 150 -14.27 25.17 -9.93
N ARG A 151 -13.61 24.01 -9.87
CA ARG A 151 -12.15 23.90 -9.66
C ARG A 151 -11.38 24.59 -10.79
N ASP A 152 -11.83 24.47 -12.04
CA ASP A 152 -11.22 25.14 -13.19
C ASP A 152 -11.34 26.67 -13.10
N VAL A 153 -12.50 27.21 -12.67
CA VAL A 153 -12.68 28.65 -12.43
C VAL A 153 -11.69 29.16 -11.38
N ARG A 154 -11.55 28.47 -10.25
CA ARG A 154 -10.55 28.80 -9.24
C ARG A 154 -9.14 28.76 -9.83
N ARG A 155 -8.75 27.65 -10.47
CA ARG A 155 -7.39 27.45 -10.97
C ARG A 155 -6.98 28.52 -11.96
N LYS A 156 -7.85 28.80 -12.95
CA LYS A 156 -7.55 29.72 -14.06
C LYS A 156 -7.74 31.19 -13.69
N TYR A 157 -8.72 31.50 -12.85
CA TYR A 157 -9.21 32.86 -12.63
C TYR A 157 -9.28 33.26 -11.15
N PHE A 158 -8.43 32.68 -10.30
CA PHE A 158 -8.46 32.87 -8.84
C PHE A 158 -8.62 34.34 -8.40
N HIS A 159 -7.92 35.27 -9.06
CA HIS A 159 -7.89 36.68 -8.68
C HIS A 159 -9.09 37.50 -9.14
N THR A 160 -10.08 36.86 -9.78
CA THR A 160 -11.36 37.47 -10.13
C THR A 160 -12.41 37.32 -9.03
N THR A 161 -13.49 38.10 -9.09
CA THR A 161 -14.64 37.92 -8.18
C THR A 161 -15.22 36.50 -8.24
N ALA A 162 -15.34 35.93 -9.45
CA ALA A 162 -15.80 34.56 -9.65
C ALA A 162 -14.82 33.51 -9.11
N GLY A 163 -13.51 33.79 -9.18
CA GLY A 163 -12.46 32.92 -8.60
C GLY A 163 -12.53 32.85 -7.07
N PHE A 164 -12.84 33.97 -6.41
CA PHE A 164 -13.06 34.00 -4.96
C PHE A 164 -14.31 33.21 -4.56
N GLU A 165 -15.42 33.36 -5.30
CA GLU A 165 -16.63 32.57 -5.07
C GLU A 165 -16.40 31.08 -5.29
N ALA A 166 -15.71 30.70 -6.37
CA ALA A 166 -15.35 29.32 -6.63
C ALA A 166 -14.54 28.72 -5.47
N SER A 167 -13.60 29.48 -4.92
CA SER A 167 -12.80 29.08 -3.74
C SER A 167 -13.67 28.87 -2.50
N TRP A 168 -14.61 29.77 -2.24
CA TRP A 168 -15.56 29.65 -1.12
C TRP A 168 -16.51 28.47 -1.28
N LEU A 169 -17.06 28.25 -2.48
CA LEU A 169 -17.93 27.11 -2.79
C LEU A 169 -17.21 25.78 -2.61
N LEU A 170 -15.97 25.67 -3.10
CA LEU A 170 -15.15 24.48 -2.91
C LEU A 170 -14.83 24.26 -1.43
N ALA A 171 -14.46 25.31 -0.69
CA ALA A 171 -14.16 25.17 0.74
C ALA A 171 -15.38 24.68 1.53
N GLN A 172 -16.59 25.16 1.20
CA GLN A 172 -17.81 24.61 1.79
C GLN A 172 -18.03 23.16 1.42
N HIS A 173 -17.84 22.79 0.15
CA HIS A 173 -17.97 21.42 -0.31
C HIS A 173 -17.04 20.48 0.47
N GLU A 174 -15.77 20.85 0.60
CA GLU A 174 -14.77 20.06 1.35
C GLU A 174 -15.10 19.95 2.85
N MET A 175 -15.64 21.01 3.46
CA MET A 175 -16.14 20.94 4.85
C MET A 175 -17.30 19.96 5.00
N TYR A 176 -18.25 19.94 4.04
CA TYR A 176 -19.39 19.02 4.07
C TYR A 176 -18.99 17.56 3.80
N THR A 177 -17.94 17.32 3.03
CA THR A 177 -17.42 15.97 2.75
C THR A 177 -16.43 15.47 3.81
N GLY A 178 -16.08 16.30 4.80
CA GLY A 178 -15.24 15.91 5.94
C GLY A 178 -13.74 16.12 5.71
N HIS A 179 -13.34 16.99 4.79
CA HIS A 179 -11.94 17.36 4.50
C HIS A 179 -11.63 18.79 4.96
N PRO A 180 -11.58 19.06 6.28
CA PRO A 180 -11.36 20.41 6.79
C PRO A 180 -9.99 20.98 6.42
N LEU A 181 -8.94 20.14 6.26
CA LEU A 181 -7.64 20.65 5.84
C LEU A 181 -7.73 21.18 4.40
N ALA A 182 -8.38 20.46 3.48
CA ALA A 182 -8.59 20.91 2.10
C ALA A 182 -9.34 22.25 2.05
N ALA A 183 -10.39 22.38 2.87
CA ALA A 183 -11.12 23.63 3.01
C ALA A 183 -10.23 24.78 3.52
N SER A 184 -9.38 24.53 4.52
CA SER A 184 -8.45 25.54 5.01
C SER A 184 -7.46 26.00 3.91
N LEU A 185 -6.96 25.06 3.10
CA LEU A 185 -6.04 25.35 1.99
C LEU A 185 -6.70 26.18 0.88
N LEU A 186 -7.97 25.92 0.59
CA LEU A 186 -8.74 26.71 -0.37
C LEU A 186 -8.92 28.16 0.11
N LEU A 187 -8.99 28.37 1.42
CA LEU A 187 -9.22 29.68 2.02
C LEU A 187 -7.93 30.45 2.39
N ASP A 188 -6.78 29.77 2.52
CA ASP A 188 -5.48 30.36 2.88
C ASP A 188 -5.15 31.62 2.07
N ASP A 189 -5.34 31.56 0.75
CA ASP A 189 -5.05 32.68 -0.14
C ASP A 189 -6.18 33.71 -0.20
N VAL A 190 -7.43 33.30 0.09
CA VAL A 190 -8.61 34.17 0.06
C VAL A 190 -8.57 35.15 1.24
N VAL A 191 -8.35 34.63 2.46
CA VAL A 191 -8.38 35.44 3.69
C VAL A 191 -7.21 36.43 3.78
N LYS A 192 -6.11 36.17 3.06
CA LYS A 192 -4.95 37.07 2.96
C LYS A 192 -5.17 38.24 2.01
N LEU A 193 -6.25 38.24 1.23
CA LEU A 193 -6.57 39.28 0.24
C LEU A 193 -7.72 40.17 0.75
N PRO A 194 -7.45 41.43 1.17
CA PRO A 194 -8.50 42.31 1.68
C PRO A 194 -9.68 42.51 0.73
N ARG A 195 -9.41 42.56 -0.59
CA ARG A 195 -10.46 42.69 -1.61
C ARG A 195 -11.39 41.47 -1.69
N ALA A 196 -10.86 40.27 -1.43
CA ALA A 196 -11.64 39.03 -1.48
C ALA A 196 -12.53 38.92 -0.25
N VAL A 197 -12.00 39.26 0.93
CA VAL A 197 -12.78 39.32 2.19
C VAL A 197 -13.88 40.39 2.10
N SER A 198 -13.56 41.58 1.59
CA SER A 198 -14.56 42.65 1.39
C SER A 198 -15.71 42.23 0.46
N TYR A 199 -15.40 41.44 -0.57
CA TYR A 199 -16.40 40.94 -1.51
C TYR A 199 -17.26 39.79 -0.95
N LEU A 200 -16.62 38.77 -0.37
CA LEU A 200 -17.30 37.57 0.15
C LEU A 200 -17.94 37.79 1.53
N GLY A 201 -17.52 38.82 2.25
CA GLY A 201 -17.95 39.13 3.61
C GLY A 201 -17.20 38.35 4.69
N ASP A 202 -17.33 38.82 5.94
CA ASP A 202 -16.57 38.34 7.11
C ASP A 202 -16.85 36.88 7.49
N SER A 203 -17.96 36.29 7.01
CA SER A 203 -18.27 34.87 7.22
C SER A 203 -17.19 33.92 6.69
N ILE A 204 -16.41 34.36 5.70
CA ILE A 204 -15.30 33.58 5.14
C ILE A 204 -14.20 33.33 6.18
N GLN A 205 -13.93 34.31 7.04
CA GLN A 205 -12.91 34.22 8.08
C GLN A 205 -13.36 33.24 9.18
N VAL A 206 -14.66 33.19 9.48
CA VAL A 206 -15.23 32.21 10.42
C VAL A 206 -15.14 30.80 9.84
N LEU A 207 -15.47 30.60 8.56
CA LEU A 207 -15.33 29.31 7.89
C LEU A 207 -13.88 28.84 7.88
N TYR A 208 -12.95 29.75 7.59
CA TYR A 208 -11.52 29.45 7.62
C TYR A 208 -11.03 29.06 9.01
N ALA A 209 -11.42 29.80 10.05
CA ALA A 209 -11.06 29.47 11.43
C ALA A 209 -11.64 28.11 11.86
N ALA A 210 -12.89 27.80 11.48
CA ALA A 210 -13.47 26.49 11.70
C ALA A 210 -12.67 25.38 10.99
N ALA A 211 -12.30 25.60 9.73
CA ALA A 211 -11.49 24.67 8.96
C ALA A 211 -10.11 24.43 9.61
N LEU A 212 -9.40 25.49 10.03
CA LEU A 212 -8.12 25.38 10.74
C LEU A 212 -8.25 24.55 12.02
N LYS A 213 -9.26 24.85 12.84
CA LYS A 213 -9.47 24.14 14.10
C LYS A 213 -9.75 22.65 13.87
N LEU A 214 -10.63 22.34 12.92
CA LEU A 214 -10.99 20.96 12.58
C LEU A 214 -9.84 20.19 11.91
N SER A 215 -8.97 20.88 11.19
CA SER A 215 -7.78 20.28 10.58
C SER A 215 -6.58 20.20 11.52
N GLY A 216 -6.71 20.61 12.79
CA GLY A 216 -5.59 20.67 13.74
C GLY A 216 -4.54 21.75 13.45
N ARG A 217 -4.81 22.69 12.53
CA ARG A 217 -3.93 23.84 12.23
C ARG A 217 -4.11 24.94 13.28
N SER A 218 -3.09 25.78 13.43
CA SER A 218 -3.11 26.88 14.40
C SER A 218 -4.10 27.98 14.01
N LEU A 219 -5.02 28.32 14.92
CA LEU A 219 -5.92 29.47 14.76
C LEU A 219 -5.20 30.82 14.73
N ALA A 220 -3.93 30.90 15.17
CA ALA A 220 -3.14 32.13 15.07
C ALA A 220 -2.96 32.59 13.61
N GLU A 221 -3.17 31.70 12.64
CA GLU A 221 -3.15 32.02 11.21
C GLU A 221 -4.44 32.70 10.72
N ALA A 222 -5.52 32.70 11.51
CA ALA A 222 -6.79 33.34 11.18
C ALA A 222 -6.84 34.77 11.73
N ALA A 223 -6.93 35.76 10.82
CA ALA A 223 -7.36 37.10 11.18
C ALA A 223 -8.88 37.07 11.40
N MET A 224 -9.32 36.90 12.64
CA MET A 224 -10.74 36.94 12.98
C MET A 224 -11.26 38.40 12.95
N PRO A 225 -12.53 38.63 12.56
CA PRO A 225 -13.15 39.95 12.70
C PRO A 225 -13.12 40.39 14.17
N THR A 226 -12.74 41.64 14.41
CA THR A 226 -12.65 42.22 15.75
C THR A 226 -14.07 42.50 16.27
N SER A 227 -14.66 41.54 16.99
CA SER A 227 -15.94 41.62 17.72
C SER A 227 -17.13 42.24 16.97
N GLY A 228 -18.17 41.44 16.67
CA GLY A 228 -19.38 41.95 16.01
C GLY A 228 -20.40 40.85 15.68
N GLU A 229 -21.52 41.25 15.07
CA GLU A 229 -22.47 40.33 14.46
C GLU A 229 -22.01 39.96 13.05
N VAL A 230 -21.72 38.68 12.81
CA VAL A 230 -21.44 38.14 11.48
C VAL A 230 -22.64 37.34 11.00
N THR A 231 -23.04 37.54 9.75
CA THR A 231 -24.11 36.75 9.15
C THR A 231 -23.54 35.45 8.57
N ILE A 232 -23.92 34.30 9.15
CA ILE A 232 -23.56 32.97 8.66
C ILE A 232 -24.83 32.28 8.17
N ASN A 233 -24.89 31.90 6.89
CA ASN A 233 -26.07 31.29 6.27
C ASN A 233 -27.38 32.07 6.52
N GLY A 234 -27.30 33.41 6.44
CA GLY A 234 -28.45 34.29 6.67
C GLY A 234 -28.87 34.47 8.13
N LYS A 235 -28.14 33.90 9.09
CA LYS A 235 -28.37 34.09 10.53
C LYS A 235 -27.31 35.02 11.10
N SER A 236 -27.73 36.05 11.83
CA SER A 236 -26.80 36.90 12.57
C SER A 236 -26.24 36.14 13.77
N VAL A 237 -24.92 36.15 13.91
CA VAL A 237 -24.18 35.43 14.94
C VAL A 237 -23.17 36.37 15.58
N THR A 238 -23.29 36.59 16.88
CA THR A 238 -22.30 37.37 17.64
C THR A 238 -21.00 36.57 17.81
N LEU A 239 -19.89 37.18 17.39
CA LEU A 239 -18.55 36.65 17.60
C LEU A 239 -18.06 36.87 19.04
N PRO A 240 -17.35 35.89 19.62
CA PRO A 240 -16.74 36.03 20.93
C PRO A 240 -15.51 36.94 20.90
N THR A 241 -15.05 37.41 22.06
CA THR A 241 -13.75 38.07 22.20
C THR A 241 -12.61 37.08 21.93
N GLU A 242 -11.42 37.57 21.51
CA GLU A 242 -10.27 36.74 21.08
C GLU A 242 -9.93 35.57 22.03
N VAL A 243 -10.09 35.76 23.35
CA VAL A 243 -9.80 34.75 24.38
C VAL A 243 -10.72 33.52 24.31
N ASP A 244 -11.95 33.67 23.80
CA ASP A 244 -12.98 32.62 23.79
C ASP A 244 -13.25 32.05 22.39
N VAL A 245 -12.53 32.50 21.35
CA VAL A 245 -12.75 32.08 19.95
C VAL A 245 -12.53 30.57 19.78
N ASP A 246 -11.48 30.02 20.40
CA ASP A 246 -11.14 28.60 20.24
C ASP A 246 -12.23 27.68 20.79
N GLU A 247 -12.70 27.96 22.01
CA GLU A 247 -13.79 27.23 22.66
C GLU A 247 -15.12 27.41 21.93
N TRP A 248 -15.40 28.62 21.43
CA TRP A 248 -16.60 28.89 20.65
C TRP A 248 -16.63 28.11 19.34
N ILE A 249 -15.52 28.03 18.61
CA ILE A 249 -15.40 27.23 17.39
C ILE A 249 -15.56 25.77 17.73
N ALA A 250 -14.85 25.27 18.76
CA ALA A 250 -14.94 23.89 19.20
C ALA A 250 -16.38 23.51 19.57
N THR A 251 -17.11 24.39 20.26
CA THR A 251 -18.50 24.13 20.67
C THR A 251 -19.44 24.05 19.45
N ARG A 252 -19.28 24.93 18.47
CA ARG A 252 -20.22 25.05 17.34
C ARG A 252 -19.91 24.16 16.15
N PHE A 253 -18.64 23.83 15.96
CA PHE A 253 -18.15 22.97 14.91
C PHE A 253 -17.69 21.62 15.46
N SER A 254 -18.13 21.24 16.66
CA SER A 254 -17.96 19.87 17.20
C SER A 254 -18.74 18.87 16.34
N TYR A 255 -18.23 18.59 15.15
CA TYR A 255 -18.51 17.33 14.51
C TYR A 255 -17.91 16.27 15.44
N GLY A 256 -18.76 15.33 15.89
CA GLY A 256 -18.23 14.07 16.35
C GLY A 256 -17.28 13.59 15.26
N GLN A 257 -16.01 13.37 15.62
CA GLN A 257 -15.10 12.64 14.74
C GLN A 257 -15.62 11.20 14.64
N THR A 258 -16.75 11.00 13.97
CA THR A 258 -16.95 9.81 13.18
C THR A 258 -15.91 9.90 12.07
N ARG A 259 -14.65 9.56 12.40
CA ARG A 259 -13.85 8.77 11.47
C ARG A 259 -14.82 7.72 10.98
N ALA A 260 -15.07 7.68 9.68
CA ALA A 260 -15.91 6.68 9.06
C ALA A 260 -15.27 5.30 9.28
N GLY A 261 -15.35 4.78 10.51
CA GLY A 261 -15.30 3.39 10.88
C GLY A 261 -16.74 2.88 10.89
N GLY A 262 -17.46 3.15 9.80
CA GLY A 262 -18.56 2.27 9.45
C GLY A 262 -17.96 0.92 9.07
N ASP A 263 -18.68 -0.16 9.32
CA ASP A 263 -18.32 -1.50 8.87
C ASP A 263 -17.79 -1.41 7.43
N ILE A 264 -16.51 -1.71 7.22
CA ILE A 264 -15.97 -1.72 5.87
C ILE A 264 -16.59 -2.92 5.19
N THR A 265 -17.56 -2.62 4.35
CA THR A 265 -18.16 -3.57 3.42
C THR A 265 -17.34 -3.68 2.13
N SER A 266 -16.23 -2.95 1.98
CA SER A 266 -15.34 -3.04 0.82
C SER A 266 -13.93 -2.53 1.09
N TYR A 267 -12.92 -3.37 0.83
CA TYR A 267 -11.52 -2.99 0.80
C TYR A 267 -11.07 -2.78 -0.65
N ARG A 268 -11.10 -1.52 -1.10
CA ARG A 268 -10.96 -1.15 -2.52
C ARG A 268 -9.53 -0.85 -2.95
N MET A 269 -8.62 -0.68 -2.00
CA MET A 269 -7.20 -0.41 -2.25
C MET A 269 -6.39 -0.69 -0.99
N PHE A 270 -5.08 -0.88 -1.15
CA PHE A 270 -4.14 -0.99 -0.03
C PHE A 270 -4.34 0.16 0.99
N GLY A 271 -4.48 -0.18 2.27
CA GLY A 271 -4.72 0.78 3.35
C GLY A 271 -6.17 1.25 3.49
N ALA A 272 -7.12 0.65 2.76
CA ALA A 272 -8.58 0.86 2.77
C ALA A 272 -9.11 2.28 2.44
N GLN A 273 -8.30 3.33 2.63
CA GLN A 273 -8.64 4.73 2.46
C GLN A 273 -7.55 5.45 1.66
N HIS A 274 -7.85 6.64 1.15
CA HIS A 274 -6.94 7.43 0.33
C HIS A 274 -5.62 7.81 1.04
N GLY A 275 -5.67 8.00 2.36
CA GLY A 275 -4.50 8.28 3.21
C GLY A 275 -3.65 7.05 3.57
N ARG A 276 -4.09 5.84 3.17
CA ARG A 276 -3.36 4.57 3.31
C ARG A 276 -3.05 4.13 4.75
N ASN A 277 -3.63 4.78 5.75
CA ASN A 277 -3.64 4.28 7.13
C ASN A 277 -4.86 3.37 7.26
N GLU A 278 -4.61 2.05 7.20
CA GLU A 278 -5.63 1.01 7.34
C GLU A 278 -6.53 1.26 8.56
N ILE A 279 -7.76 0.75 8.57
CA ILE A 279 -8.69 0.91 9.71
C ILE A 279 -8.52 -0.20 10.76
N SER A 280 -9.18 -0.04 11.89
CA SER A 280 -9.23 -1.03 12.98
C SER A 280 -10.45 -1.96 12.82
N ALA A 281 -10.33 -2.98 11.96
CA ALA A 281 -11.39 -3.99 11.73
C ALA A 281 -10.94 -5.43 12.05
N GLY A 282 -9.66 -5.61 12.38
CA GLY A 282 -9.06 -6.90 12.72
C GLY A 282 -9.63 -7.47 14.01
N GLN A 283 -9.90 -8.77 13.98
CA GLN A 283 -10.28 -9.55 15.14
C GLN A 283 -9.76 -10.98 14.98
N MET A 284 -9.62 -11.73 16.08
CA MET A 284 -9.16 -13.11 16.00
C MET A 284 -10.15 -13.96 15.16
N PRO A 285 -9.70 -14.58 14.06
CA PRO A 285 -10.54 -15.45 13.26
C PRO A 285 -10.70 -16.82 13.88
N LEU A 286 -11.68 -17.60 13.43
CA LEU A 286 -11.75 -19.03 13.75
C LEU A 286 -10.52 -19.78 13.22
N ALA A 287 -10.17 -20.89 13.86
CA ALA A 287 -9.02 -21.69 13.45
C ALA A 287 -9.18 -22.35 12.07
N ASN A 288 -10.42 -22.58 11.61
CA ASN A 288 -10.69 -23.12 10.28
C ASN A 288 -11.09 -22.01 9.32
N ALA A 289 -10.70 -22.17 8.06
CA ALA A 289 -11.20 -21.33 6.99
C ALA A 289 -12.66 -21.70 6.66
N ARG A 290 -13.47 -20.68 6.39
CA ARG A 290 -14.80 -20.82 5.77
C ARG A 290 -14.66 -21.46 4.38
N TRP A 291 -13.68 -20.98 3.60
CA TRP A 291 -13.29 -21.55 2.32
C TRP A 291 -11.85 -21.11 1.97
N GLN A 292 -11.22 -21.84 1.05
CA GLN A 292 -9.85 -21.61 0.60
C GLN A 292 -9.72 -21.87 -0.91
N LEU A 293 -8.85 -21.11 -1.58
CA LEU A 293 -8.52 -21.25 -2.99
C LEU A 293 -7.01 -21.26 -3.21
N GLU A 294 -6.56 -22.00 -4.23
CA GLU A 294 -5.19 -21.93 -4.73
C GLU A 294 -4.96 -20.63 -5.51
N THR A 295 -3.76 -20.05 -5.37
CA THR A 295 -3.30 -18.86 -6.11
C THR A 295 -2.19 -19.17 -7.11
N THR A 296 -1.91 -20.45 -7.34
CA THR A 296 -1.00 -20.93 -8.38
C THR A 296 -1.77 -21.54 -9.53
N SER A 297 -1.15 -21.58 -10.71
CA SER A 297 -1.80 -22.13 -11.91
C SER A 297 -1.65 -23.64 -11.98
N THR A 298 -0.59 -24.21 -11.40
CA THR A 298 -0.35 -25.66 -11.39
C THR A 298 0.18 -26.16 -10.04
N PRO A 299 -0.06 -27.44 -9.68
CA PRO A 299 0.53 -28.04 -8.47
C PRO A 299 2.07 -28.09 -8.49
N ARG A 300 2.69 -27.95 -9.66
CA ARG A 300 4.15 -27.86 -9.77
C ARG A 300 4.64 -26.49 -9.33
N GLU A 301 3.97 -25.41 -9.75
CA GLU A 301 4.25 -24.05 -9.29
C GLU A 301 4.13 -23.94 -7.77
N ALA A 302 3.05 -24.48 -7.19
CA ALA A 302 2.84 -24.51 -5.74
C ALA A 302 4.03 -25.12 -5.00
N ARG A 303 4.43 -26.34 -5.37
CA ARG A 303 5.57 -27.03 -4.74
C ARG A 303 6.89 -26.29 -4.91
N THR A 304 7.10 -25.63 -6.05
CA THR A 304 8.30 -24.81 -6.29
C THR A 304 8.32 -23.59 -5.37
N LEU A 305 7.20 -22.89 -5.23
CA LEU A 305 7.07 -21.71 -4.37
C LEU A 305 7.18 -22.08 -2.88
N GLU A 306 6.56 -23.18 -2.46
CA GLU A 306 6.63 -23.69 -1.08
C GLU A 306 8.07 -24.00 -0.68
N LYS A 307 8.78 -24.78 -1.49
CA LYS A 307 10.20 -25.09 -1.24
C LYS A 307 11.06 -23.82 -1.15
N TYR A 308 10.83 -22.87 -2.05
CA TYR A 308 11.57 -21.62 -2.03
C TYR A 308 11.24 -20.76 -0.80
N ALA A 309 9.97 -20.75 -0.37
CA ALA A 309 9.53 -20.08 0.84
C ALA A 309 10.17 -20.70 2.09
N GLU A 310 10.28 -22.03 2.17
CA GLU A 310 10.95 -22.76 3.25
C GLU A 310 12.44 -22.40 3.32
N GLU A 311 13.15 -22.37 2.18
CA GLU A 311 14.57 -21.98 2.11
C GLU A 311 14.79 -20.54 2.60
N LEU A 312 13.92 -19.61 2.18
CA LEU A 312 13.95 -18.22 2.67
C LEU A 312 13.59 -18.11 4.15
N ALA A 313 12.66 -18.95 4.62
CA ALA A 313 12.21 -18.93 6.01
C ALA A 313 13.26 -19.44 6.98
N ALA A 314 13.98 -20.49 6.62
CA ALA A 314 15.10 -21.02 7.39
C ALA A 314 16.20 -19.96 7.63
N SER A 315 16.32 -18.98 6.74
CA SER A 315 17.26 -17.85 6.88
C SER A 315 16.63 -16.55 7.39
N SER A 316 15.35 -16.56 7.81
CA SER A 316 14.58 -15.37 8.24
C SER A 316 14.54 -14.23 7.19
N LYS A 317 14.61 -14.62 5.90
CA LYS A 317 14.67 -13.72 4.75
C LYS A 317 13.38 -13.65 3.93
N LEU A 318 12.38 -14.47 4.25
CA LEU A 318 11.10 -14.49 3.54
C LEU A 318 10.37 -13.15 3.77
N PRO A 319 10.13 -12.34 2.73
CA PRO A 319 9.29 -11.17 2.86
C PRO A 319 7.80 -11.58 2.82
N PRO A 320 6.89 -10.70 3.27
CA PRO A 320 5.47 -10.84 2.93
C PRO A 320 5.28 -10.98 1.41
N PRO A 321 4.29 -11.74 0.92
CA PRO A 321 3.96 -11.78 -0.50
C PRO A 321 3.64 -10.37 -1.04
N SER A 322 3.90 -10.12 -2.32
CA SER A 322 3.48 -8.88 -3.02
C SER A 322 1.98 -8.90 -3.38
N LEU A 323 1.40 -10.10 -3.48
CA LEU A 323 -0.01 -10.31 -3.80
C LEU A 323 -0.91 -9.82 -2.67
N MET A 324 -1.92 -9.01 -3.02
CA MET A 324 -2.90 -8.50 -2.07
C MET A 324 -4.31 -8.53 -2.67
N PRO A 325 -5.29 -9.15 -2.01
CA PRO A 325 -6.65 -9.23 -2.53
C PRO A 325 -7.41 -7.91 -2.32
N LEU A 326 -8.47 -7.71 -3.11
CA LEU A 326 -9.45 -6.65 -2.89
C LEU A 326 -10.84 -7.24 -2.66
N ARG A 327 -11.60 -6.70 -1.71
CA ARG A 327 -13.02 -7.04 -1.51
C ARG A 327 -13.86 -5.85 -1.96
N VAL A 328 -14.64 -6.00 -3.02
CA VAL A 328 -15.52 -4.95 -3.55
C VAL A 328 -16.94 -5.48 -3.67
N GLY A 329 -17.82 -5.06 -2.75
CA GLY A 329 -19.15 -5.65 -2.61
C GLY A 329 -19.05 -7.16 -2.38
N ASP A 330 -19.76 -7.96 -3.18
CA ASP A 330 -19.76 -9.42 -3.07
C ASP A 330 -18.64 -10.12 -3.86
N GLN A 331 -17.75 -9.35 -4.50
CA GLN A 331 -16.63 -9.91 -5.26
C GLN A 331 -15.31 -9.75 -4.49
N LEU A 332 -14.59 -10.86 -4.35
CA LEU A 332 -13.20 -10.89 -3.94
C LEU A 332 -12.30 -11.03 -5.17
N LEU A 333 -11.41 -10.06 -5.36
CA LEU A 333 -10.47 -10.03 -6.47
C LEU A 333 -9.12 -10.57 -6.00
N MET A 334 -8.61 -11.55 -6.73
CA MET A 334 -7.40 -12.29 -6.35
C MET A 334 -6.45 -12.41 -7.54
N ARG A 335 -5.24 -11.86 -7.41
CA ARG A 335 -4.14 -12.11 -8.34
C ARG A 335 -3.53 -13.49 -8.04
N THR A 336 -3.27 -14.25 -9.10
CA THR A 336 -2.54 -15.52 -9.06
C THR A 336 -1.21 -15.36 -9.78
N THR A 337 -0.45 -16.44 -9.92
CA THR A 337 0.79 -16.43 -10.71
C THR A 337 0.58 -15.95 -12.15
N ASN A 338 -0.61 -16.10 -12.74
CA ASN A 338 -0.88 -15.77 -14.15
C ASN A 338 -2.17 -14.98 -14.42
N TYR A 339 -3.11 -14.92 -13.47
CA TYR A 339 -4.46 -14.41 -13.70
C TYR A 339 -4.90 -13.41 -12.64
N LEU A 340 -5.92 -12.63 -12.99
CA LEU A 340 -6.82 -12.02 -12.02
C LEU A 340 -8.12 -12.81 -12.02
N PHE A 341 -8.58 -13.28 -10.86
CA PHE A 341 -9.91 -13.88 -10.71
C PHE A 341 -10.84 -12.94 -9.95
N GLY A 342 -12.10 -12.88 -10.40
CA GLY A 342 -13.22 -12.46 -9.57
C GLY A 342 -13.87 -13.68 -8.92
N VAL A 343 -13.91 -13.68 -7.59
CA VAL A 343 -14.43 -14.77 -6.77
C VAL A 343 -15.69 -14.27 -6.06
N ASP A 344 -16.74 -15.08 -6.05
CA ASP A 344 -17.89 -14.85 -5.19
C ASP A 344 -17.44 -14.98 -3.73
N TYR A 345 -17.48 -13.87 -3.00
CA TYR A 345 -16.95 -13.77 -1.64
C TYR A 345 -17.66 -14.72 -0.67
N ASN A 346 -18.94 -15.01 -0.89
CA ASN A 346 -19.72 -15.82 0.02
C ASN A 346 -19.43 -17.33 -0.13
N THR A 347 -19.17 -17.78 -1.35
CA THR A 347 -19.04 -19.21 -1.67
C THR A 347 -17.63 -19.65 -2.00
N GLY A 348 -16.72 -18.71 -2.29
CA GLY A 348 -15.38 -18.99 -2.77
C GLY A 348 -15.34 -19.49 -4.23
N LYS A 349 -16.44 -19.40 -4.99
CA LYS A 349 -16.46 -19.82 -6.39
C LYS A 349 -15.80 -18.77 -7.28
N ARG A 350 -14.87 -19.18 -8.15
CA ARG A 350 -14.32 -18.33 -9.22
C ARG A 350 -15.44 -18.07 -10.25
N VAL A 351 -15.80 -16.81 -10.44
CA VAL A 351 -16.89 -16.37 -11.33
C VAL A 351 -16.34 -16.00 -12.70
N TRP A 352 -15.23 -15.27 -12.73
CA TRP A 352 -14.59 -14.82 -13.96
C TRP A 352 -13.07 -14.72 -13.79
N ASN A 353 -12.35 -14.67 -14.90
CA ASN A 353 -10.90 -14.49 -14.92
C ASN A 353 -10.46 -13.53 -16.03
N TYR A 354 -9.31 -12.90 -15.83
CA TYR A 354 -8.62 -12.11 -16.82
C TYR A 354 -7.15 -12.56 -16.93
N PRO A 355 -6.61 -12.72 -18.16
CA PRO A 355 -7.32 -12.60 -19.45
C PRO A 355 -8.31 -13.76 -19.74
N TRP A 356 -9.48 -13.48 -20.33
CA TRP A 356 -10.53 -14.50 -20.59
C TRP A 356 -10.19 -15.47 -21.74
N TYR A 357 -9.29 -15.09 -22.63
CA TYR A 357 -8.90 -15.88 -23.81
C TYR A 357 -7.79 -16.89 -23.51
N SER A 358 -7.26 -16.88 -22.29
CA SER A 358 -6.42 -17.96 -21.79
C SER A 358 -7.33 -19.08 -21.28
N THR A 359 -7.95 -19.80 -22.21
CA THR A 359 -8.50 -21.11 -21.88
C THR A 359 -7.37 -21.99 -21.39
N ASP A 360 -7.67 -22.88 -20.44
CA ASP A 360 -6.81 -23.90 -19.81
C ASP A 360 -6.12 -24.88 -20.80
N GLU A 361 -5.67 -24.43 -21.97
CA GLU A 361 -4.93 -25.22 -22.97
C GLU A 361 -3.48 -25.51 -22.55
N ALA A 362 -3.04 -25.07 -21.36
CA ALA A 362 -1.78 -25.50 -20.77
C ALA A 362 -1.87 -26.85 -20.03
N PHE A 363 -2.99 -27.55 -20.09
CA PHE A 363 -3.16 -28.88 -19.48
C PHE A 363 -2.79 -30.07 -20.37
N GLU A 364 -2.34 -29.87 -21.61
CA GLU A 364 -1.88 -30.96 -22.48
C GLU A 364 -0.54 -30.65 -23.15
N ASP A 365 0.55 -30.65 -22.39
CA ASP A 365 1.86 -31.02 -22.95
C ASP A 365 2.80 -31.57 -21.86
N GLU A 366 2.45 -32.74 -21.32
CA GLU A 366 3.35 -33.54 -20.48
C GLU A 366 4.55 -34.13 -21.27
N GLN A 367 4.74 -33.79 -22.55
CA GLN A 367 5.81 -34.34 -23.38
C GLN A 367 6.44 -33.32 -24.33
N THR A 368 6.95 -32.20 -23.81
CA THR A 368 8.08 -31.53 -24.49
C THR A 368 9.39 -32.01 -23.85
N PRO A 369 10.09 -32.99 -24.46
CA PRO A 369 11.49 -33.21 -24.09
C PRO A 369 12.27 -32.02 -24.64
N MET A 370 13.00 -31.25 -23.82
CA MET A 370 14.31 -30.65 -24.18
C MET A 370 14.84 -29.58 -23.20
N MET A 371 16.17 -29.62 -23.04
CA MET A 371 17.11 -28.55 -22.70
C MET A 371 17.19 -28.04 -21.24
N PHE A 372 18.29 -28.41 -20.58
CA PHE A 372 18.73 -28.05 -19.22
C PHE A 372 18.95 -26.54 -18.92
N SER A 373 18.57 -25.61 -19.80
CA SER A 373 18.74 -24.15 -19.58
C SER A 373 17.44 -23.38 -19.30
N GLY A 374 16.25 -23.93 -19.59
CA GLY A 374 14.96 -23.21 -19.47
C GLY A 374 14.35 -23.19 -18.05
N GLN A 375 14.72 -24.13 -17.17
CA GLN A 375 14.15 -24.22 -15.82
C GLN A 375 14.55 -23.06 -14.89
N ARG A 376 15.64 -22.33 -15.19
CA ARG A 376 16.06 -21.20 -14.35
C ARG A 376 15.18 -19.95 -14.52
N GLY A 377 14.71 -19.64 -15.73
CA GLY A 377 13.89 -18.44 -16.01
C GLY A 377 12.47 -18.54 -15.46
N VAL A 378 11.77 -19.66 -15.69
CA VAL A 378 10.39 -19.87 -15.19
C VAL A 378 10.33 -19.79 -13.66
N ASN A 379 11.30 -20.38 -12.96
CA ASN A 379 11.36 -20.33 -11.49
C ASN A 379 11.67 -18.91 -10.96
N SER A 380 12.41 -18.12 -11.74
CA SER A 380 12.79 -16.74 -11.41
C SER A 380 11.59 -15.79 -11.54
N LEU A 381 10.83 -15.84 -12.63
CA LEU A 381 9.62 -15.03 -12.80
C LEU A 381 8.54 -15.35 -11.76
N LEU A 382 8.30 -16.64 -11.45
CA LEU A 382 7.33 -17.04 -10.42
C LEU A 382 7.70 -16.45 -9.06
N SER A 383 8.97 -16.56 -8.66
CA SER A 383 9.45 -16.00 -7.39
C SER A 383 9.39 -14.47 -7.39
N GLN A 384 9.70 -13.83 -8.52
CA GLN A 384 9.56 -12.39 -8.68
C GLN A 384 8.11 -11.94 -8.47
N ARG A 385 7.14 -12.57 -9.15
CA ARG A 385 5.72 -12.20 -9.07
C ARG A 385 5.15 -12.30 -7.67
N VAL A 386 5.57 -13.30 -6.90
CA VAL A 386 5.01 -13.59 -5.57
C VAL A 386 5.63 -12.74 -4.46
N TRP A 387 6.91 -12.34 -4.54
CA TRP A 387 7.59 -11.65 -3.43
C TRP A 387 8.21 -10.30 -3.77
N ASN A 388 8.45 -10.00 -5.05
CA ASN A 388 9.14 -8.77 -5.44
C ASN A 388 8.27 -7.82 -6.25
N ASP A 389 7.35 -8.32 -7.08
CA ASP A 389 6.59 -7.55 -8.07
C ASP A 389 5.32 -6.92 -7.49
N MET A 390 5.49 -5.77 -6.83
CA MET A 390 4.38 -5.03 -6.22
C MET A 390 3.39 -4.46 -7.24
N PRO A 391 3.81 -3.89 -8.40
CA PRO A 391 2.87 -3.43 -9.43
C PRO A 391 1.94 -4.54 -9.93
N TYR A 392 2.45 -5.77 -10.09
CA TYR A 392 1.64 -6.92 -10.48
C TYR A 392 0.65 -7.35 -9.38
N GLY A 393 1.12 -7.39 -8.13
CA GLY A 393 0.38 -7.93 -6.99
C GLY A 393 -0.69 -7.00 -6.41
N GLN A 394 -0.62 -5.70 -6.69
CA GLN A 394 -1.57 -4.70 -6.21
C GLN A 394 -2.64 -4.33 -7.24
N MET A 395 -3.80 -3.96 -6.73
CA MET A 395 -4.96 -3.50 -7.50
C MET A 395 -5.64 -2.34 -6.78
N THR A 396 -6.44 -1.56 -7.50
CA THR A 396 -7.33 -0.56 -6.92
C THR A 396 -8.72 -0.60 -7.56
N SER A 397 -9.72 -0.05 -6.88
CA SER A 397 -11.10 0.01 -7.36
C SER A 397 -11.78 1.31 -6.98
N ASP A 398 -12.63 1.83 -7.88
CA ASP A 398 -13.56 2.94 -7.61
C ASP A 398 -14.89 2.45 -6.99
N GLY A 399 -15.03 1.13 -6.76
CA GLY A 399 -16.25 0.46 -6.30
C GLY A 399 -17.10 -0.14 -7.42
N ARG A 400 -16.84 0.20 -8.68
CA ARG A 400 -17.52 -0.37 -9.86
C ARG A 400 -16.53 -1.05 -10.83
N ARG A 401 -15.32 -0.53 -10.91
CA ARG A 401 -14.25 -1.01 -11.80
C ARG A 401 -13.05 -1.43 -10.97
N VAL A 402 -12.25 -2.33 -11.52
CA VAL A 402 -10.92 -2.67 -10.98
C VAL A 402 -9.84 -2.21 -11.96
N PHE A 403 -8.76 -1.68 -11.41
CA PHE A 403 -7.60 -1.19 -12.12
C PHE A 403 -6.33 -1.88 -11.62
N PHE A 404 -5.49 -2.35 -12.54
CA PHE A 404 -4.25 -3.06 -12.21
C PHE A 404 -3.25 -2.99 -13.37
N VAL A 405 -1.99 -3.26 -13.06
CA VAL A 405 -0.91 -3.35 -14.05
C VAL A 405 -0.72 -4.80 -14.48
N ASP A 406 -0.59 -5.00 -15.78
CA ASP A 406 -0.34 -6.29 -16.43
C ASP A 406 0.88 -6.21 -17.37
N ASN A 407 1.26 -7.33 -18.00
CA ASN A 407 2.42 -7.42 -18.90
C ASN A 407 3.77 -7.08 -18.23
N LEU A 408 3.95 -7.51 -16.97
CA LEU A 408 5.24 -7.40 -16.27
C LEU A 408 6.09 -8.66 -16.52
N ASN A 409 7.08 -8.49 -17.40
CA ASN A 409 8.05 -9.51 -17.77
C ASN A 409 9.14 -9.72 -16.69
N GLU A 410 9.82 -10.87 -16.76
CA GLU A 410 10.96 -11.22 -15.91
C GLU A 410 12.05 -10.15 -15.98
N VAL A 411 12.60 -9.77 -14.82
CA VAL A 411 13.73 -8.86 -14.78
C VAL A 411 15.01 -9.58 -15.21
N GLU A 412 15.61 -9.13 -16.30
CA GLU A 412 16.92 -9.59 -16.75
C GLU A 412 18.01 -8.56 -16.38
N ALA A 413 19.02 -8.99 -15.64
CA ALA A 413 20.18 -8.15 -15.35
C ALA A 413 21.06 -7.99 -16.59
N ALA A 414 21.36 -6.76 -16.99
CA ALA A 414 22.35 -6.50 -18.04
C ALA A 414 23.71 -7.11 -17.66
N THR A 415 24.18 -8.11 -18.41
CA THR A 415 25.46 -8.77 -18.16
C THR A 415 26.61 -7.97 -18.77
N PHE A 416 27.47 -7.40 -17.93
CA PHE A 416 28.71 -6.75 -18.36
C PHE A 416 29.85 -7.77 -18.49
N SER A 417 30.33 -8.03 -19.71
CA SER A 417 31.57 -8.81 -19.94
C SER A 417 32.80 -7.90 -19.90
N PRO A 418 33.78 -8.13 -19.00
CA PRO A 418 34.99 -7.32 -18.94
C PRO A 418 36.05 -7.68 -20.00
N ILE A 419 35.89 -8.77 -20.75
CA ILE A 419 36.93 -9.32 -21.65
C ILE A 419 36.74 -8.88 -23.12
N MET A 420 35.55 -8.47 -23.51
CA MET A 420 35.21 -8.14 -24.88
C MET A 420 34.44 -6.82 -24.85
N GLY A 421 35.07 -5.74 -25.30
CA GLY A 421 34.48 -4.40 -25.28
C GLY A 421 33.05 -4.40 -25.82
N LEU A 422 32.14 -3.74 -25.07
CA LEU A 422 30.70 -3.55 -25.32
C LEU A 422 30.16 -4.26 -26.57
N GLN A 423 29.83 -5.55 -26.44
CA GLN A 423 28.92 -6.19 -27.38
C GLN A 423 27.52 -6.14 -26.75
N GLY A 424 26.70 -5.23 -27.30
CA GLY A 424 25.43 -4.80 -26.73
C GLY A 424 24.47 -5.95 -26.42
N THR A 425 24.02 -5.97 -25.18
CA THR A 425 22.75 -6.60 -24.80
C THR A 425 21.65 -5.97 -25.65
N ARG A 426 20.88 -6.78 -26.38
CA ARG A 426 19.58 -6.32 -26.88
C ARG A 426 18.72 -6.04 -25.64
N PRO A 427 18.02 -4.90 -25.52
CA PRO A 427 17.01 -4.74 -24.49
C PRO A 427 15.99 -5.86 -24.66
N SER A 428 15.66 -6.58 -23.60
CA SER A 428 14.35 -7.24 -23.54
C SER A 428 13.30 -6.12 -23.65
N ASP A 429 12.20 -6.37 -24.36
CA ASP A 429 11.06 -5.45 -24.54
C ASP A 429 10.35 -5.29 -23.19
N ASN A 430 11.02 -4.60 -22.27
CA ASN A 430 10.71 -4.53 -20.84
C ASN A 430 10.54 -3.08 -20.38
N SER A 431 10.64 -2.09 -21.27
CA SER A 431 10.51 -0.68 -20.92
C SER A 431 9.06 -0.21 -20.78
N THR A 432 8.08 -1.05 -21.11
CA THR A 432 6.65 -0.74 -21.04
C THR A 432 5.90 -1.83 -20.27
N ASN A 433 4.66 -1.54 -19.91
CA ASN A 433 3.70 -2.49 -19.36
C ASN A 433 2.28 -2.00 -19.69
N THR A 434 1.24 -2.65 -19.18
CA THR A 434 -0.15 -2.28 -19.51
C THR A 434 -0.96 -1.92 -18.27
N LEU A 435 -1.64 -0.78 -18.28
CA LEU A 435 -2.70 -0.47 -17.32
C LEU A 435 -4.05 -0.98 -17.86
N VAL A 436 -4.76 -1.76 -17.05
CA VAL A 436 -6.02 -2.41 -17.45
C VAL A 436 -7.17 -1.94 -16.56
N ALA A 437 -8.34 -1.73 -17.16
CA ALA A 437 -9.60 -1.48 -16.44
C ALA A 437 -10.68 -2.49 -16.80
N LEU A 438 -11.26 -3.15 -15.80
CA LEU A 438 -12.37 -4.09 -15.96
C LEU A 438 -13.61 -3.62 -15.20
N ASP A 439 -14.80 -3.91 -15.73
CA ASP A 439 -16.09 -3.61 -15.10
C ASP A 439 -16.54 -4.79 -14.21
N LEU A 440 -16.73 -4.55 -12.91
CA LEU A 440 -17.13 -5.57 -11.95
C LEU A 440 -18.59 -6.02 -12.11
N PRO A 441 -19.58 -5.12 -12.36
CA PRO A 441 -20.96 -5.53 -12.58
C PRO A 441 -21.17 -6.45 -13.78
N THR A 442 -20.30 -6.38 -14.80
CA THR A 442 -20.33 -7.27 -15.98
C THR A 442 -19.26 -8.36 -15.91
N GLU A 443 -18.93 -8.80 -14.70
CA GLU A 443 -18.08 -9.97 -14.44
C GLU A 443 -16.72 -9.89 -15.16
N GLY A 444 -16.04 -8.75 -15.01
CA GLY A 444 -14.65 -8.59 -15.48
C GLY A 444 -14.51 -8.23 -16.95
N LYS A 445 -15.56 -7.70 -17.59
CA LYS A 445 -15.48 -7.20 -18.98
C LYS A 445 -14.42 -6.09 -19.10
N LEU A 446 -13.54 -6.22 -20.09
CA LEU A 446 -12.57 -5.17 -20.42
C LEU A 446 -13.26 -3.88 -20.87
N LEU A 447 -12.88 -2.76 -20.25
CA LEU A 447 -13.32 -1.43 -20.64
C LEU A 447 -12.28 -0.77 -21.56
N TRP A 448 -11.04 -0.71 -21.11
CA TRP A 448 -9.93 -0.09 -21.83
C TRP A 448 -8.58 -0.61 -21.32
N ARG A 449 -7.54 -0.41 -22.13
CA ARG A 449 -6.13 -0.70 -21.83
C ARG A 449 -5.28 0.47 -22.30
N LEU A 450 -4.21 0.76 -21.57
CA LEU A 450 -3.21 1.77 -21.94
C LEU A 450 -1.80 1.17 -21.82
N GLY A 451 -0.84 1.67 -22.60
CA GLY A 451 0.53 1.17 -22.66
C GLY A 451 0.73 0.06 -23.69
N GLU A 452 1.51 -0.95 -23.33
CA GLU A 452 1.91 -2.01 -24.25
C GLU A 452 0.69 -2.73 -24.87
N GLY A 453 0.68 -2.83 -26.20
CA GLY A 453 -0.38 -3.50 -26.96
C GLY A 453 -1.74 -2.79 -26.96
N ALA A 454 -1.79 -1.53 -26.51
CA ALA A 454 -2.96 -0.66 -26.64
C ALA A 454 -2.92 0.17 -27.94
N ASP A 455 -3.79 1.19 -28.05
CA ASP A 455 -3.83 2.10 -29.20
C ASP A 455 -2.51 2.88 -29.34
N GLU A 456 -1.78 2.68 -30.44
CA GLU A 456 -0.51 3.36 -30.75
C GLU A 456 -0.66 4.88 -30.89
N SER A 457 -1.88 5.40 -31.08
CA SER A 457 -2.14 6.84 -31.10
C SER A 457 -2.18 7.47 -29.71
N SER A 458 -2.18 6.67 -28.64
CA SER A 458 -2.17 7.17 -27.27
C SER A 458 -0.82 7.78 -26.90
N SER A 459 -0.84 8.93 -26.22
CA SER A 459 0.35 9.58 -25.62
C SER A 459 1.02 8.76 -24.51
N LEU A 460 0.46 7.60 -24.17
CA LEU A 460 0.92 6.66 -23.14
C LEU A 460 1.27 5.28 -23.72
N SER A 461 1.37 5.12 -25.04
CA SER A 461 1.74 3.85 -25.69
C SER A 461 3.07 3.30 -25.18
N ASP A 462 4.05 4.18 -24.98
CA ASP A 462 5.41 3.88 -24.51
C ASP A 462 5.57 4.06 -22.98
N ALA A 463 4.47 4.14 -22.24
CA ALA A 463 4.52 4.36 -20.80
C ALA A 463 4.82 3.08 -20.02
N PHE A 464 5.67 3.22 -19.00
CA PHE A 464 5.76 2.24 -17.92
C PHE A 464 4.94 2.74 -16.73
N PHE A 465 3.82 2.09 -16.45
CA PHE A 465 2.99 2.35 -15.27
C PHE A 465 3.70 1.83 -14.02
N LEU A 466 3.97 2.71 -13.06
CA LEU A 466 4.70 2.36 -11.83
C LEU A 466 3.81 1.64 -10.81
N GLY A 467 2.51 1.51 -11.04
CA GLY A 467 1.58 0.82 -10.13
C GLY A 467 0.13 1.05 -10.52
N PRO A 468 -0.82 0.42 -9.82
CA PRO A 468 -2.24 0.68 -10.06
C PRO A 468 -2.58 2.14 -9.72
N PRO A 469 -3.53 2.78 -10.44
CA PRO A 469 -3.90 4.17 -10.20
C PRO A 469 -4.56 4.36 -8.84
N LEU A 470 -4.55 5.57 -8.31
CA LEU A 470 -5.41 5.99 -7.20
C LEU A 470 -6.76 6.51 -7.77
N PRO A 471 -7.90 5.84 -7.52
CA PRO A 471 -9.22 6.35 -7.88
C PRO A 471 -9.71 7.39 -6.87
N LEU A 472 -10.10 8.57 -7.37
CA LEU A 472 -10.58 9.69 -6.57
C LEU A 472 -11.52 10.56 -7.41
N ASP A 473 -12.73 10.84 -6.91
CA ASP A 473 -13.74 11.70 -7.54
C ASP A 473 -14.00 11.39 -9.04
N GLY A 474 -14.08 10.11 -9.40
CA GLY A 474 -14.33 9.66 -10.78
C GLY A 474 -13.13 9.80 -11.73
N ARG A 475 -11.95 10.15 -11.19
CA ARG A 475 -10.67 10.24 -11.92
C ARG A 475 -9.68 9.22 -11.39
N LEU A 476 -8.67 8.93 -12.20
CA LEU A 476 -7.56 8.05 -11.84
C LEU A 476 -6.26 8.86 -11.82
N TYR A 477 -5.45 8.68 -10.79
CA TYR A 477 -4.14 9.31 -10.66
C TYR A 477 -3.06 8.24 -10.66
N VAL A 478 -2.22 8.22 -11.68
CA VAL A 478 -1.18 7.20 -11.86
C VAL A 478 0.18 7.85 -12.10
N MET A 479 1.24 7.23 -11.58
CA MET A 479 2.60 7.61 -11.92
C MET A 479 3.12 6.71 -13.02
N VAL A 480 3.73 7.32 -14.04
CA VAL A 480 4.31 6.63 -15.18
C VAL A 480 5.73 7.12 -15.42
N GLU A 481 6.56 6.26 -16.00
CA GLU A 481 7.83 6.66 -16.61
C GLU A 481 7.69 6.65 -18.14
N VAL A 482 8.00 7.77 -18.78
CA VAL A 482 7.99 7.92 -20.24
C VAL A 482 9.31 8.60 -20.63
N ALA A 483 10.10 7.97 -21.49
CA ALA A 483 11.39 8.51 -21.96
C ALA A 483 12.35 8.96 -20.83
N GLY A 484 12.30 8.32 -19.66
CA GLY A 484 13.12 8.65 -18.49
C GLY A 484 12.55 9.75 -17.58
N ASP A 485 11.39 10.31 -17.91
CA ASP A 485 10.67 11.25 -17.07
C ASP A 485 9.57 10.56 -16.27
N ILE A 486 9.53 10.82 -14.96
CA ILE A 486 8.45 10.36 -14.09
C ILE A 486 7.36 11.43 -14.04
N LEU A 487 6.17 11.05 -14.51
CA LEU A 487 5.01 11.91 -14.67
C LEU A 487 3.89 11.44 -13.73
N LEU A 488 3.13 12.40 -13.19
CA LEU A 488 1.79 12.16 -12.66
C LEU A 488 0.79 12.39 -13.78
N VAL A 489 -0.03 11.39 -14.08
CA VAL A 489 -1.07 11.45 -15.12
C VAL A 489 -2.43 11.29 -14.47
N CYS A 490 -3.38 12.14 -14.88
CA CYS A 490 -4.77 12.09 -14.49
C CYS A 490 -5.61 11.57 -15.66
N LEU A 491 -6.30 10.46 -15.46
CA LEU A 491 -7.13 9.80 -16.48
C LEU A 491 -8.61 9.88 -16.10
N ASP A 492 -9.46 9.86 -17.12
CA ASP A 492 -10.88 9.56 -16.95
C ASP A 492 -11.07 8.08 -16.57
N SER A 493 -11.83 7.81 -15.50
CA SER A 493 -12.00 6.43 -15.02
C SER A 493 -12.84 5.54 -15.95
N VAL A 494 -13.67 6.14 -16.80
CA VAL A 494 -14.60 5.44 -17.70
C VAL A 494 -13.91 5.10 -19.01
N THR A 495 -13.21 6.06 -19.62
CA THR A 495 -12.63 5.92 -20.96
C THR A 495 -11.14 5.59 -20.96
N GLY A 496 -10.42 5.95 -19.90
CA GLY A 496 -8.95 5.87 -19.86
C GLY A 496 -8.27 7.07 -20.54
N ASP A 497 -9.03 8.05 -21.05
CA ASP A 497 -8.46 9.21 -21.72
C ASP A 497 -7.67 10.08 -20.74
N GLU A 498 -6.56 10.62 -21.23
CA GLU A 498 -5.77 11.56 -20.47
C GLU A 498 -6.48 12.92 -20.33
N ILE A 499 -6.66 13.37 -19.09
CA ILE A 499 -7.22 14.69 -18.76
C ILE A 499 -6.11 15.72 -18.61
N TRP A 500 -5.01 15.35 -17.95
CA TRP A 500 -3.81 16.18 -17.80
C TRP A 500 -2.63 15.37 -17.25
N ARG A 501 -1.41 15.89 -17.46
CA ARG A 501 -0.16 15.37 -16.89
C ARG A 501 0.66 16.44 -16.18
N GLN A 502 1.57 16.00 -15.30
CA GLN A 502 2.50 16.83 -14.55
C GLN A 502 3.82 16.09 -14.35
N GLN A 503 4.91 16.65 -14.84
CA GLN A 503 6.26 16.14 -14.65
C GLN A 503 6.68 16.33 -13.20
N LEU A 504 7.14 15.25 -12.57
CA LEU A 504 7.56 15.24 -11.17
C LEU A 504 9.09 15.36 -11.08
N VAL A 505 9.80 14.48 -11.80
CA VAL A 505 11.27 14.41 -11.84
C VAL A 505 11.73 13.80 -13.16
N ALA A 506 12.96 14.12 -13.58
CA ALA A 506 13.67 13.36 -14.60
C ALA A 506 14.64 12.37 -13.95
N VAL A 507 14.78 11.19 -14.54
CA VAL A 507 15.74 10.16 -14.12
C VAL A 507 17.03 10.35 -14.89
N GLU A 508 18.10 10.79 -14.21
CA GLU A 508 19.41 11.06 -14.85
C GLU A 508 20.22 9.78 -15.09
N THR A 509 19.96 8.72 -14.31
CA THR A 509 20.72 7.46 -14.39
C THR A 509 19.80 6.24 -14.35
N GLY A 510 19.74 5.51 -15.46
CA GLY A 510 19.02 4.24 -15.56
C GLY A 510 17.50 4.42 -15.67
N SER A 511 16.98 4.29 -16.89
CA SER A 511 15.56 4.11 -17.15
C SER A 511 15.03 2.84 -16.45
N VAL A 512 13.70 2.69 -16.38
CA VAL A 512 13.04 1.63 -15.62
C VAL A 512 13.42 0.20 -16.03
N ASP A 513 13.87 0.01 -17.27
CA ASP A 513 14.42 -1.24 -17.80
C ASP A 513 15.74 -1.63 -17.12
N ILE A 514 16.52 -0.65 -16.66
CA ILE A 514 17.80 -0.86 -15.96
C ILE A 514 17.61 -0.79 -14.44
N ASP A 515 16.71 0.06 -13.95
CA ASP A 515 16.44 0.23 -12.51
C ASP A 515 15.49 -0.84 -11.96
N ILE A 516 16.07 -2.02 -11.70
CA ILE A 516 15.37 -3.21 -11.18
C ILE A 516 14.56 -2.90 -9.91
N THR A 517 15.08 -2.07 -9.02
CA THR A 517 14.40 -1.76 -7.75
C THR A 517 13.12 -0.98 -8.02
N ARG A 518 13.19 0.07 -8.83
CA ARG A 518 12.02 0.89 -9.20
C ARG A 518 10.96 0.06 -9.92
N ARG A 519 11.39 -0.80 -10.85
CA ARG A 519 10.51 -1.70 -11.61
C ARG A 519 9.64 -2.58 -10.71
N VAL A 520 10.25 -3.24 -9.72
CA VAL A 520 9.53 -4.23 -8.88
C VAL A 520 8.88 -3.61 -7.63
N SER A 521 9.37 -2.47 -7.13
CA SER A 521 8.82 -1.81 -5.92
C SER A 521 7.39 -1.30 -6.06
N GLY A 522 7.07 -0.84 -7.27
CA GLY A 522 5.90 -0.03 -7.54
C GLY A 522 5.88 1.33 -6.83
N ALA A 523 5.07 2.23 -7.37
CA ALA A 523 4.87 3.58 -6.87
C ALA A 523 3.44 4.02 -7.16
N THR A 524 2.65 4.23 -6.11
CA THR A 524 1.25 4.66 -6.20
C THR A 524 1.04 5.96 -5.41
N PRO A 525 0.32 6.95 -5.97
CA PRO A 525 -0.02 8.17 -5.23
C PRO A 525 -0.89 7.90 -3.99
N THR A 526 -0.76 8.79 -3.01
CA THR A 526 -1.57 8.85 -1.78
C THR A 526 -2.25 10.20 -1.69
N TYR A 527 -3.52 10.23 -1.34
CA TYR A 527 -4.28 11.49 -1.23
C TYR A 527 -4.70 11.73 0.21
N SER A 528 -4.55 12.97 0.67
CA SER A 528 -5.08 13.43 1.94
C SER A 528 -5.45 14.90 1.80
N ASP A 529 -6.72 15.22 2.04
CA ASP A 529 -7.27 16.57 2.15
C ASP A 529 -6.72 17.58 1.12
N GLY A 530 -6.87 17.25 -0.16
CA GLY A 530 -6.50 18.13 -1.28
C GLY A 530 -5.05 18.04 -1.73
N VAL A 531 -4.19 17.31 -1.01
CA VAL A 531 -2.78 17.10 -1.35
C VAL A 531 -2.55 15.67 -1.82
N LEU A 532 -1.93 15.53 -3.00
CA LEU A 532 -1.49 14.26 -3.54
C LEU A 532 0.01 14.07 -3.29
N ILE A 533 0.39 12.98 -2.64
CA ILE A 533 1.77 12.59 -2.35
C ILE A 533 2.22 11.51 -3.33
N CYS A 534 3.30 11.80 -4.04
CA CYS A 534 3.86 10.99 -5.12
C CYS A 534 5.28 10.52 -4.73
N PRO A 535 5.43 9.34 -4.09
CA PRO A 535 6.74 8.74 -3.86
C PRO A 535 7.27 8.18 -5.19
N THR A 536 8.34 8.75 -5.76
CA THR A 536 8.72 8.46 -7.16
C THR A 536 9.46 7.14 -7.36
N GLY A 537 9.93 6.49 -6.29
CA GLY A 537 10.80 5.30 -6.38
C GLY A 537 12.19 5.59 -6.97
N ALA A 538 12.50 6.87 -7.22
CA ALA A 538 13.74 7.32 -7.83
C ALA A 538 14.53 8.28 -6.92
N GLY A 539 14.28 8.28 -5.60
CA GLY A 539 14.98 9.18 -4.67
C GLY A 539 14.33 10.55 -4.47
N ALA A 540 13.04 10.69 -4.80
CA ALA A 540 12.26 11.90 -4.53
C ALA A 540 10.83 11.59 -4.06
N ILE A 541 10.26 12.50 -3.26
CA ILE A 541 8.83 12.54 -2.94
C ILE A 541 8.31 13.91 -3.36
N VAL A 542 7.20 13.94 -4.08
CA VAL A 542 6.58 15.18 -4.57
C VAL A 542 5.16 15.30 -4.05
N ALA A 543 4.81 16.45 -3.48
CA ALA A 543 3.44 16.79 -3.15
C ALA A 543 2.84 17.74 -4.19
N VAL A 544 1.60 17.49 -4.59
CA VAL A 544 0.86 18.28 -5.56
C VAL A 544 -0.46 18.76 -4.91
N ASP A 545 -0.75 20.05 -5.06
CA ASP A 545 -2.08 20.58 -4.73
C ASP A 545 -3.04 20.20 -5.85
N LEU A 546 -4.06 19.40 -5.54
CA LEU A 546 -4.88 18.79 -6.57
C LEU A 546 -5.91 19.75 -7.18
N VAL A 547 -6.44 20.68 -6.38
CA VAL A 547 -7.43 21.65 -6.86
C VAL A 547 -6.76 22.64 -7.80
N ASP A 548 -5.63 23.21 -7.38
CA ASP A 548 -4.92 24.21 -8.16
C ASP A 548 -4.00 23.58 -9.20
N ARG A 549 -3.76 22.25 -9.17
CA ARG A 549 -2.81 21.51 -10.01
C ARG A 549 -1.44 22.18 -10.03
N MET A 550 -0.89 22.43 -8.85
CA MET A 550 0.41 23.10 -8.66
C MET A 550 1.31 22.28 -7.75
N LEU A 551 2.61 22.28 -8.04
CA LEU A 551 3.60 21.60 -7.22
C LEU A 551 3.71 22.26 -5.84
N ARG A 552 3.57 21.47 -4.78
CA ARG A 552 3.56 21.96 -3.40
C ARG A 552 4.94 21.98 -2.78
N TRP A 553 5.55 20.82 -2.73
CA TRP A 553 6.93 20.66 -2.29
C TRP A 553 7.52 19.41 -2.92
N GLY A 554 8.84 19.37 -3.00
CA GLY A 554 9.61 18.22 -3.46
C GLY A 554 10.76 17.97 -2.49
N VAL A 555 10.93 16.72 -2.06
CA VAL A 555 12.01 16.31 -1.16
C VAL A 555 12.84 15.23 -1.84
N SER A 556 14.15 15.46 -1.99
CA SER A 556 15.11 14.45 -2.45
C SER A 556 15.72 13.70 -1.27
N TYR A 557 16.02 12.42 -1.47
CA TYR A 557 16.73 11.58 -0.50
C TYR A 557 17.74 10.67 -1.18
N SER A 558 18.69 10.16 -0.40
CA SER A 558 19.72 9.26 -0.87
C SER A 558 19.18 7.84 -1.04
N ARG A 559 19.52 7.23 -2.17
CA ARG A 559 19.24 5.82 -2.46
C ARG A 559 20.39 4.94 -2.00
N ARG A 560 20.10 3.67 -1.73
CA ARG A 560 21.12 2.63 -1.58
C ARG A 560 21.85 2.44 -2.91
N PRO A 561 23.18 2.36 -2.92
CA PRO A 561 23.93 2.11 -4.15
C PRO A 561 23.92 0.61 -4.51
N ILE A 562 22.74 0.05 -4.77
CA ILE A 562 22.54 -1.39 -5.05
C ILE A 562 23.40 -1.85 -6.24
N MET A 563 23.49 -1.02 -7.28
CA MET A 563 24.29 -1.31 -8.48
C MET A 563 25.80 -1.41 -8.18
N GLN A 564 26.33 -0.64 -7.22
CA GLN A 564 27.72 -0.77 -6.78
C GLN A 564 27.97 -2.07 -6.01
N GLN A 565 26.98 -2.52 -5.23
CA GLN A 565 27.04 -3.84 -4.56
C GLN A 565 26.97 -4.98 -5.58
N MET A 566 26.15 -4.86 -6.63
CA MET A 566 26.05 -5.84 -7.72
C MET A 566 27.34 -5.95 -8.56
N MET A 567 28.06 -4.84 -8.78
CA MET A 567 29.36 -4.85 -9.48
C MET A 567 30.52 -5.43 -8.63
N GLY A 568 30.35 -5.55 -7.32
CA GLY A 568 31.36 -6.10 -6.41
C GLY A 568 31.42 -7.63 -6.35
N THR A 569 30.37 -8.32 -6.81
CA THR A 569 30.29 -9.79 -6.82
C THR A 569 31.00 -10.39 -8.04
N ARG A 570 32.06 -11.18 -7.80
CA ARG A 570 32.74 -11.97 -8.86
C ARG A 570 31.75 -12.96 -9.48
N GLY A 571 31.30 -12.69 -10.71
CA GLY A 571 30.50 -13.63 -11.51
C GLY A 571 29.20 -13.07 -12.11
N GLY A 572 28.85 -11.80 -11.87
CA GLY A 572 27.75 -11.13 -12.60
C GLY A 572 26.34 -11.68 -12.34
N SER A 573 26.15 -12.60 -11.39
CA SER A 573 24.84 -13.11 -10.98
C SER A 573 24.31 -12.29 -9.81
N ILE A 574 23.10 -11.73 -9.95
CA ILE A 574 22.38 -11.08 -8.86
C ILE A 574 21.90 -12.16 -7.88
N ASP A 575 22.10 -11.95 -6.57
CA ASP A 575 21.37 -12.69 -5.53
C ASP A 575 19.95 -12.12 -5.46
N PRO A 576 18.89 -12.86 -5.89
CA PRO A 576 17.53 -12.35 -5.91
C PRO A 576 17.01 -11.95 -4.51
N SER A 577 17.62 -12.48 -3.44
CA SER A 577 17.25 -12.15 -2.07
C SER A 577 17.65 -10.72 -1.65
N LEU A 578 18.50 -10.04 -2.43
CA LEU A 578 18.83 -8.62 -2.20
C LEU A 578 17.60 -7.72 -2.41
N LEU A 579 16.76 -8.02 -3.41
CA LEU A 579 15.53 -7.28 -3.69
C LEU A 579 14.45 -7.53 -2.62
N MET A 580 14.60 -8.61 -1.85
CA MET A 580 13.69 -8.97 -0.74
C MET A 580 14.10 -8.34 0.60
N GLN A 581 15.26 -7.67 0.67
CA GLN A 581 15.82 -7.08 1.89
C GLN A 581 15.70 -5.54 1.90
N ARG A 582 14.50 -5.07 1.59
CA ARG A 582 14.09 -3.66 1.56
C ARG A 582 12.79 -3.47 2.34
N TRP A 583 12.34 -2.22 2.49
CA TRP A 583 10.96 -1.96 2.87
C TRP A 583 10.00 -2.63 1.87
N HIS A 584 8.98 -3.33 2.37
CA HIS A 584 8.06 -4.11 1.55
C HIS A 584 7.27 -3.24 0.56
N HIS A 585 6.91 -2.01 0.96
CA HIS A 585 6.24 -1.06 0.08
C HIS A 585 6.68 0.39 0.37
N GLY A 586 6.60 1.24 -0.66
CA GLY A 586 7.03 2.64 -0.62
C GLY A 586 5.90 3.67 -0.58
N VAL A 587 4.64 3.24 -0.46
CA VAL A 587 3.50 4.17 -0.39
C VAL A 587 3.59 5.05 0.84
N ALA A 588 3.18 6.30 0.67
CA ALA A 588 3.04 7.21 1.79
C ALA A 588 1.83 6.82 2.65
N VAL A 589 1.98 6.91 3.96
CA VAL A 589 0.87 6.84 4.92
C VAL A 589 0.68 8.23 5.49
N VAL A 590 -0.52 8.79 5.32
CA VAL A 590 -0.85 10.13 5.81
C VAL A 590 -1.82 10.02 6.97
N VAL A 591 -1.46 10.64 8.09
CA VAL A 591 -2.30 10.74 9.28
C VAL A 591 -2.25 12.17 9.77
N ASP A 592 -3.43 12.79 9.85
CA ASP A 592 -3.60 14.20 10.15
C ASP A 592 -2.75 15.07 9.22
N ASP A 593 -1.71 15.74 9.74
CA ASP A 593 -0.79 16.61 9.01
C ASP A 593 0.60 15.99 8.79
N ALA A 594 0.78 14.69 9.10
CA ALA A 594 2.03 13.96 8.96
C ALA A 594 2.01 12.98 7.78
N VAL A 595 3.10 12.93 7.03
CA VAL A 595 3.35 12.00 5.93
C VAL A 595 4.51 11.09 6.32
N PHE A 596 4.24 9.80 6.44
CA PHE A 596 5.26 8.78 6.69
C PHE A 596 5.56 8.03 5.40
N VAL A 597 6.83 7.88 5.07
CA VAL A 597 7.27 7.15 3.87
C VAL A 597 8.40 6.21 4.23
N THR A 598 8.34 4.99 3.70
CA THR A 598 9.38 3.97 3.79
C THR A 598 9.94 3.67 2.40
N PRO A 599 10.81 4.53 1.82
CA PRO A 599 11.25 4.38 0.44
C PRO A 599 11.98 3.06 0.22
N THR A 600 11.47 2.24 -0.70
CA THR A 600 11.98 0.88 -0.98
C THR A 600 13.44 0.84 -1.46
N GLU A 601 13.91 1.95 -2.03
CA GLU A 601 15.26 2.16 -2.53
C GLU A 601 16.20 2.77 -1.47
N SER A 602 15.70 2.98 -0.24
CA SER A 602 16.43 3.49 0.93
C SER A 602 16.27 2.55 2.13
N ASP A 603 17.09 2.70 3.17
CA ASP A 603 16.93 2.04 4.48
C ASP A 603 16.31 2.99 5.51
N THR A 604 15.56 4.00 5.08
CA THR A 604 15.06 5.04 5.99
C THR A 604 13.54 5.05 6.11
N LEU A 605 13.04 5.38 7.29
CA LEU A 605 11.70 5.85 7.55
C LEU A 605 11.77 7.38 7.64
N MET A 606 10.99 8.05 6.80
CA MET A 606 10.89 9.50 6.75
C MET A 606 9.56 9.95 7.35
N SER A 607 9.58 11.05 8.12
CA SER A 607 8.38 11.73 8.60
C SER A 607 8.42 13.18 8.15
N LEU A 608 7.45 13.54 7.32
CA LEU A 608 7.35 14.85 6.68
C LEU A 608 6.06 15.54 7.10
N ASP A 609 6.11 16.86 7.17
CA ASP A 609 4.93 17.70 7.25
C ASP A 609 4.18 17.72 5.91
N LEU A 610 2.87 17.44 5.93
CA LEU A 610 2.02 17.32 4.75
C LEU A 610 2.03 18.59 3.89
N LEU A 611 2.07 19.77 4.51
CA LEU A 611 1.94 21.04 3.79
C LEU A 611 3.26 21.61 3.29
N SER A 612 4.36 21.38 4.01
CA SER A 612 5.66 22.02 3.77
C SER A 612 6.77 21.06 3.32
N GLY A 613 6.59 19.75 3.49
CA GLY A 613 7.62 18.74 3.25
C GLY A 613 8.82 18.87 4.21
N ALA A 614 8.68 19.59 5.32
CA ALA A 614 9.70 19.66 6.36
C ALA A 614 9.77 18.33 7.11
N LYS A 615 10.98 17.86 7.44
CA LYS A 615 11.13 16.71 8.34
C LYS A 615 10.59 17.07 9.72
N ARG A 616 9.75 16.21 10.29
CA ARG A 616 9.25 16.35 11.66
C ARG A 616 10.26 15.88 12.68
N PHE A 617 10.97 14.79 12.36
CA PHE A 617 12.11 14.27 13.10
C PHE A 617 13.18 13.74 12.13
N PRO A 618 14.43 13.52 12.59
CA PRO A 618 15.50 12.94 11.75
C PRO A 618 15.12 11.56 11.20
N ASP A 619 15.52 11.25 9.97
CA ASP A 619 15.21 9.94 9.36
C ASP A 619 15.65 8.79 10.28
N ARG A 620 14.78 7.79 10.43
CA ARG A 620 15.04 6.59 11.23
C ARG A 620 15.54 5.48 10.33
N ASP A 621 16.58 4.76 10.75
CA ASP A 621 17.03 3.58 10.02
C ASP A 621 15.99 2.46 10.11
N ARG A 622 15.89 1.67 9.05
CA ARG A 622 14.96 0.53 8.93
C ARG A 622 15.31 -0.58 9.91
N GLU A 623 16.59 -0.77 10.20
CA GLU A 623 17.12 -1.92 10.92
C GLU A 623 16.59 -3.25 10.33
N ASP A 624 15.97 -4.09 11.14
CA ASP A 624 15.34 -5.36 10.75
C ASP A 624 13.86 -5.23 10.37
N SER A 625 13.31 -4.01 10.37
CA SER A 625 11.92 -3.75 9.99
C SER A 625 11.68 -4.10 8.52
N ARG A 626 10.54 -4.73 8.25
CA ARG A 626 10.09 -5.15 6.92
C ARG A 626 9.08 -4.18 6.35
N TYR A 627 8.14 -3.71 7.16
CA TYR A 627 7.10 -2.76 6.75
C TYR A 627 6.61 -1.90 7.91
N MET A 628 6.01 -0.77 7.55
CA MET A 628 5.20 0.04 8.46
C MET A 628 3.76 -0.47 8.41
N ALA A 629 3.23 -0.93 9.54
CA ALA A 629 1.84 -1.38 9.63
C ALA A 629 0.89 -0.17 9.50
N GLY A 630 1.17 0.91 10.21
CA GLY A 630 0.37 2.13 10.18
C GLY A 630 0.62 2.97 11.42
N VAL A 631 -0.26 3.94 11.66
CA VAL A 631 -0.19 4.80 12.86
C VAL A 631 -1.48 4.67 13.66
N ARG A 632 -1.33 4.46 14.97
CA ARG A 632 -2.42 4.34 15.96
C ARG A 632 -2.06 5.04 17.25
N ASP A 633 -2.98 5.86 17.76
CA ASP A 633 -2.84 6.56 19.04
C ASP A 633 -1.48 7.27 19.20
N GLY A 634 -1.07 7.96 18.14
CA GLY A 634 0.21 8.67 18.09
C GLY A 634 1.44 7.77 17.99
N LYS A 635 1.31 6.47 17.73
CA LYS A 635 2.42 5.51 17.57
C LYS A 635 2.50 4.97 16.13
N ILE A 636 3.68 5.02 15.54
CA ILE A 636 4.04 4.32 14.30
C ILE A 636 4.39 2.87 14.65
N LEU A 637 3.69 1.91 14.07
CA LEU A 637 3.99 0.50 14.27
C LEU A 637 4.85 -0.04 13.12
N LEU A 638 6.08 -0.46 13.45
CA LEU A 638 7.00 -1.13 12.55
C LEU A 638 7.01 -2.63 12.84
N VAL A 639 7.01 -3.45 11.78
CA VAL A 639 7.01 -4.91 11.89
C VAL A 639 8.27 -5.45 11.22
N GLY A 640 9.12 -6.12 12.01
CA GLY A 640 10.28 -6.85 11.55
C GLY A 640 9.98 -8.33 11.28
N SER A 641 11.02 -9.13 11.02
CA SER A 641 10.85 -10.58 10.83
C SER A 641 10.54 -11.32 12.13
N LYS A 642 11.01 -10.80 13.28
CA LYS A 642 10.89 -11.47 14.59
C LYS A 642 10.31 -10.62 15.72
N ARG A 643 10.23 -9.30 15.53
CA ARG A 643 9.81 -8.34 16.55
C ARG A 643 8.99 -7.21 15.95
N LEU A 644 8.22 -6.52 16.79
CA LEU A 644 7.52 -5.28 16.44
C LEU A 644 8.06 -4.15 17.30
N ILE A 645 8.07 -2.94 16.74
CA ILE A 645 8.57 -1.72 17.37
C ILE A 645 7.48 -0.65 17.22
N ALA A 646 7.15 0.03 18.31
CA ALA A 646 6.35 1.24 18.25
C ALA A 646 7.22 2.48 18.46
N LEU A 647 7.09 3.44 17.55
CA LEU A 647 7.74 4.75 17.64
C LEU A 647 6.70 5.84 17.91
N ASP A 648 7.05 6.87 18.66
CA ASP A 648 6.24 8.08 18.76
C ASP A 648 6.14 8.75 17.38
N SER A 649 4.92 9.07 16.95
CA SER A 649 4.66 9.64 15.62
C SER A 649 5.17 11.08 15.45
N LYS A 650 5.44 11.79 16.55
CA LYS A 650 5.89 13.19 16.55
C LYS A 650 7.40 13.31 16.70
N THR A 651 8.02 12.51 17.58
CA THR A 651 9.46 12.57 17.85
C THR A 651 10.26 11.48 17.12
N GLY A 652 9.59 10.39 16.73
CA GLY A 652 10.23 9.21 16.19
C GLY A 652 10.92 8.35 17.26
N ASP A 653 10.75 8.64 18.56
CA ASP A 653 11.38 7.90 19.65
C ASP A 653 10.72 6.55 19.90
N GLU A 654 11.51 5.55 20.24
CA GLU A 654 11.01 4.22 20.58
C GLU A 654 10.17 4.29 21.86
N GLN A 655 8.92 3.80 21.78
CA GLN A 655 8.00 3.70 22.90
C GLN A 655 8.03 2.30 23.52
N TRP A 656 8.03 1.27 22.67
CA TRP A 656 8.19 -0.12 23.10
C TRP A 656 8.70 -0.99 21.96
N VAL A 657 9.27 -2.15 22.34
CA VAL A 657 9.65 -3.25 21.46
C VAL A 657 9.11 -4.54 22.07
N THR A 658 8.58 -5.43 21.23
CA THR A 658 8.13 -6.75 21.70
C THR A 658 9.29 -7.56 22.28
N GLN A 659 8.98 -8.48 23.20
CA GLN A 659 9.98 -9.39 23.79
C GLN A 659 10.72 -10.23 22.72
N GLU A 660 11.99 -10.58 22.97
CA GLU A 660 12.84 -11.32 22.02
C GLU A 660 12.30 -12.72 21.69
N ASP A 661 11.51 -13.30 22.59
CA ASP A 661 10.86 -14.62 22.47
C ASP A 661 9.44 -14.54 21.88
N LEU A 662 9.06 -13.42 21.25
CA LEU A 662 7.78 -13.29 20.53
C LEU A 662 7.55 -14.48 19.59
N LEU A 663 8.63 -14.95 18.94
CA LEU A 663 8.63 -16.08 18.02
C LEU A 663 9.71 -17.09 18.41
N ALA A 664 9.35 -18.38 18.37
CA ALA A 664 10.30 -19.45 18.60
C ALA A 664 11.43 -19.44 17.56
N PRO A 665 12.62 -19.98 17.87
CA PRO A 665 13.72 -20.07 16.91
C PRO A 665 13.29 -20.72 15.59
N GLY A 666 13.67 -20.13 14.47
CA GLY A 666 13.29 -20.58 13.12
C GLY A 666 11.92 -20.07 12.64
N LEU A 667 11.10 -19.48 13.52
CA LEU A 667 9.86 -18.83 13.12
C LEU A 667 10.07 -17.36 12.78
N GLN A 668 9.17 -16.82 11.95
CA GLN A 668 9.16 -15.43 11.53
C GLN A 668 7.75 -14.95 11.18
N VAL A 669 7.59 -13.64 11.03
CA VAL A 669 6.44 -13.00 10.40
C VAL A 669 6.46 -13.28 8.89
N VAL A 670 5.32 -13.72 8.32
CA VAL A 670 5.23 -14.14 6.90
C VAL A 670 4.30 -13.27 6.05
N GLY A 671 3.73 -12.23 6.65
CA GLY A 671 2.71 -11.42 6.01
C GLY A 671 2.48 -10.08 6.68
N ARG A 672 1.73 -9.22 5.99
CA ARG A 672 1.14 -8.04 6.61
C ARG A 672 0.04 -8.44 7.59
N GLY A 673 0.02 -7.83 8.76
CA GLY A 673 -1.02 -8.01 9.76
C GLY A 673 -2.17 -7.01 9.62
N VAL A 674 -3.13 -7.08 10.52
CA VAL A 674 -4.31 -6.17 10.56
C VAL A 674 -4.47 -5.56 11.95
N PHE A 675 -4.91 -4.31 12.01
CA PHE A 675 -5.23 -3.64 13.27
C PHE A 675 -6.63 -4.02 13.75
N GLY A 676 -6.74 -4.40 15.03
CA GLY A 676 -7.98 -4.30 15.79
C GLY A 676 -8.11 -2.93 16.44
N ASP A 677 -9.03 -2.80 17.40
CA ASP A 677 -9.28 -1.53 18.09
C ASP A 677 -8.05 -1.06 18.88
N ASN A 678 -7.50 -1.94 19.73
CA ASN A 678 -6.35 -1.68 20.60
C ASN A 678 -5.25 -2.73 20.44
N ASP A 679 -5.30 -3.52 19.37
CA ASP A 679 -4.38 -4.61 19.12
C ASP A 679 -3.97 -4.72 17.64
N TYR A 680 -2.98 -5.57 17.38
CA TYR A 680 -2.50 -5.90 16.04
C TYR A 680 -2.33 -7.41 15.92
N LEU A 681 -2.86 -8.00 14.84
CA LEU A 681 -2.76 -9.42 14.53
C LEU A 681 -1.61 -9.69 13.58
N VAL A 682 -0.66 -10.52 14.01
CA VAL A 682 0.57 -10.82 13.29
C VAL A 682 0.53 -12.25 12.74
N PRO A 683 0.64 -12.45 11.41
CA PRO A 683 0.74 -13.77 10.78
C PRO A 683 2.17 -14.32 10.83
N THR A 684 2.32 -15.59 11.21
CA THR A 684 3.62 -16.23 11.40
C THR A 684 3.80 -17.49 10.54
N SER A 685 5.05 -17.92 10.34
CA SER A 685 5.39 -19.10 9.55
C SER A 685 4.93 -20.43 10.14
N ALA A 686 4.47 -20.45 11.41
CA ALA A 686 3.90 -21.62 12.06
C ALA A 686 2.37 -21.74 11.86
N ASN A 687 1.78 -21.00 10.90
CA ASN A 687 0.33 -20.83 10.77
C ASN A 687 -0.33 -20.42 12.09
N GLN A 688 0.36 -19.59 12.87
CA GLN A 688 -0.14 -19.02 14.11
C GLN A 688 -0.33 -17.51 13.95
N LEU A 689 -1.50 -17.01 14.36
CA LEU A 689 -1.76 -15.59 14.56
C LEU A 689 -1.39 -15.21 16.00
N ILE A 690 -0.67 -14.11 16.15
CA ILE A 690 -0.34 -13.53 17.45
C ILE A 690 -1.06 -12.18 17.56
N ARG A 691 -1.88 -12.02 18.60
CA ARG A 691 -2.53 -10.75 18.92
C ARG A 691 -1.67 -9.98 19.92
N ILE A 692 -1.27 -8.77 19.54
CA ILE A 692 -0.34 -7.92 20.29
C ILE A 692 -1.04 -6.63 20.69
N ALA A 693 -0.96 -6.23 21.96
CA ALA A 693 -1.50 -4.97 22.45
C ALA A 693 -0.70 -3.78 21.87
N LEU A 694 -1.40 -2.73 21.42
CA LEU A 694 -0.76 -1.52 20.88
C LEU A 694 -0.15 -0.61 21.96
N ASP A 695 -0.60 -0.75 23.20
CA ASP A 695 -0.15 0.09 24.31
C ASP A 695 1.27 -0.23 24.76
N ASP A 696 1.60 -1.52 24.90
CA ASP A 696 2.85 -1.98 25.50
C ASP A 696 3.54 -3.13 24.76
N GLY A 697 3.00 -3.56 23.61
CA GLY A 697 3.59 -4.63 22.80
C GLY A 697 3.46 -6.03 23.40
N LYS A 698 2.63 -6.25 24.43
CA LYS A 698 2.44 -7.59 25.02
C LYS A 698 1.59 -8.49 24.13
N VAL A 699 1.92 -9.77 24.15
CA VAL A 699 1.09 -10.82 23.53
C VAL A 699 -0.17 -11.01 24.38
N LEU A 700 -1.32 -10.77 23.77
CA LEU A 700 -2.64 -10.98 24.36
C LEU A 700 -3.14 -12.42 24.13
N GLU A 701 -2.95 -12.92 22.92
CA GLU A 701 -3.47 -14.23 22.51
C GLU A 701 -2.64 -14.81 21.35
N ARG A 702 -2.62 -16.14 21.27
CA ARG A 702 -2.08 -16.88 20.12
C ARG A 702 -3.13 -17.84 19.60
N ARG A 703 -3.25 -17.95 18.27
CA ARG A 703 -4.19 -18.86 17.62
C ARG A 703 -3.54 -19.61 16.48
N ALA A 704 -3.47 -20.93 16.61
CA ALA A 704 -3.10 -21.79 15.50
C ALA A 704 -4.27 -21.87 14.50
N THR A 705 -3.95 -21.75 13.23
CA THR A 705 -4.89 -21.85 12.11
C THR A 705 -4.63 -23.12 11.32
N GLN A 706 -5.68 -23.67 10.72
CA GLN A 706 -5.63 -24.86 9.86
C GLN A 706 -5.51 -24.49 8.37
N TYR A 707 -5.21 -23.22 8.10
CA TYR A 707 -5.03 -22.67 6.76
C TYR A 707 -3.75 -21.81 6.72
N PRO A 708 -3.11 -21.63 5.55
CA PRO A 708 -1.88 -20.86 5.45
C PRO A 708 -2.07 -19.37 5.76
N LEU A 709 -1.09 -18.81 6.48
CA LEU A 709 -1.05 -17.38 6.78
C LEU A 709 -0.15 -16.60 5.82
N GLY A 710 -0.57 -15.39 5.47
CA GLY A 710 0.16 -14.44 4.64
C GLY A 710 -0.30 -13.02 4.90
N ASN A 711 -0.47 -12.20 3.86
CA ASN A 711 -1.02 -10.86 3.99
C ASN A 711 -2.48 -10.95 4.45
N LEU A 712 -2.76 -10.33 5.59
CA LEU A 712 -4.09 -10.29 6.18
C LEU A 712 -4.88 -9.07 5.68
N LEU A 713 -6.18 -9.27 5.54
CA LEU A 713 -7.16 -8.23 5.29
C LEU A 713 -8.37 -8.49 6.20
N ALA A 714 -8.81 -7.48 6.94
CA ALA A 714 -10.00 -7.55 7.79
C ALA A 714 -11.14 -6.76 7.16
N VAL A 715 -12.27 -7.42 6.91
CA VAL A 715 -13.41 -6.83 6.22
C VAL A 715 -14.69 -7.55 6.63
N ASP A 716 -15.78 -6.83 6.90
CA ASP A 716 -17.08 -7.43 7.27
C ASP A 716 -17.06 -8.38 8.49
N GLY A 717 -16.13 -8.18 9.42
CA GLY A 717 -15.95 -9.09 10.55
C GLY A 717 -15.34 -10.44 10.17
N GLU A 718 -14.77 -10.59 8.98
CA GLU A 718 -13.99 -11.74 8.54
C GLU A 718 -12.52 -11.35 8.33
N VAL A 719 -11.63 -12.35 8.35
CA VAL A 719 -10.21 -12.20 8.05
C VAL A 719 -9.88 -13.01 6.81
N ILE A 720 -9.31 -12.34 5.83
CA ILE A 720 -8.80 -12.91 4.59
C ILE A 720 -7.28 -13.01 4.71
N SER A 721 -6.71 -14.16 4.36
CA SER A 721 -5.27 -14.41 4.35
C SER A 721 -4.82 -14.76 2.95
N GLN A 722 -3.96 -13.93 2.35
CA GLN A 722 -3.32 -14.17 1.07
C GLN A 722 -1.86 -14.60 1.28
N GLY A 723 -1.62 -15.90 1.12
CA GLY A 723 -0.27 -16.49 1.10
C GLY A 723 0.36 -16.46 -0.29
N ALA A 724 1.51 -17.12 -0.41
CA ALA A 724 2.20 -17.31 -1.70
C ALA A 724 1.43 -18.23 -2.65
N THR A 725 0.80 -19.27 -2.12
CA THR A 725 0.15 -20.33 -2.90
C THR A 725 -1.35 -20.47 -2.68
N SER A 726 -1.92 -19.78 -1.68
CA SER A 726 -3.36 -19.85 -1.42
C SER A 726 -3.94 -18.56 -0.84
N LEU A 727 -5.25 -18.41 -1.01
CA LEU A 727 -6.08 -17.41 -0.34
C LEU A 727 -7.11 -18.15 0.53
N SER A 728 -7.25 -17.73 1.78
CA SER A 728 -8.20 -18.30 2.73
C SER A 728 -9.07 -17.21 3.34
N VAL A 729 -10.35 -17.50 3.57
CA VAL A 729 -11.28 -16.61 4.29
C VAL A 729 -11.77 -17.31 5.55
N ALA A 730 -11.74 -16.62 6.68
CA ALA A 730 -12.18 -17.15 7.96
C ALA A 730 -13.07 -16.14 8.70
N TYR A 731 -14.09 -16.64 9.39
CA TYR A 731 -14.96 -15.81 10.20
C TYR A 731 -14.23 -15.22 11.40
N GLY A 732 -14.49 -13.96 11.71
CA GLY A 732 -14.07 -13.34 12.97
C GLY A 732 -14.92 -13.84 14.14
N GLU A 733 -14.28 -14.19 15.25
CA GLU A 733 -14.97 -14.76 16.40
C GLU A 733 -15.98 -13.79 17.04
N ALA A 734 -15.59 -12.52 17.22
CA ALA A 734 -16.39 -11.53 17.92
C ALA A 734 -17.63 -11.11 17.11
N SER A 735 -17.50 -11.03 15.78
CA SER A 735 -18.62 -10.73 14.87
C SER A 735 -19.55 -11.92 14.66
N LEU A 736 -19.02 -13.14 14.60
CA LEU A 736 -19.82 -14.33 14.30
C LEU A 736 -20.76 -14.72 15.44
N GLU A 737 -20.31 -14.63 16.70
CA GLU A 737 -21.10 -15.08 17.85
C GLU A 737 -22.48 -14.42 17.98
N PRO A 738 -22.63 -13.08 17.97
CA PRO A 738 -23.95 -12.46 18.07
C PRO A 738 -24.86 -12.83 16.90
N LEU A 739 -24.31 -12.96 15.68
CA LEU A 739 -25.04 -13.35 14.48
C LEU A 739 -25.61 -14.77 14.61
N VAL A 740 -24.78 -15.73 15.03
CA VAL A 740 -25.19 -17.13 15.22
C VAL A 740 -26.21 -17.27 16.35
N ASN A 741 -26.02 -16.54 17.46
CA ASN A 741 -26.98 -16.54 18.57
C ASN A 741 -28.35 -15.99 18.14
N ALA A 742 -28.37 -14.95 17.31
CA ALA A 742 -29.60 -14.40 16.76
C ALA A 742 -30.31 -15.40 15.84
N MET A 743 -29.58 -16.05 14.93
CA MET A 743 -30.14 -17.08 14.04
C MET A 743 -30.74 -18.26 14.82
N LEU A 744 -30.06 -18.77 15.86
CA LEU A 744 -30.57 -19.87 16.69
C LEU A 744 -31.77 -19.48 17.56
N LYS A 745 -31.92 -18.20 17.88
CA LYS A 745 -33.09 -17.68 18.60
C LYS A 745 -34.31 -17.62 17.69
N GLU A 746 -34.12 -17.29 16.42
CA GLU A 746 -35.16 -17.27 15.41
C GLU A 746 -35.56 -18.68 14.95
N ASP A 747 -34.57 -19.50 14.62
CA ASP A 747 -34.73 -20.91 14.25
C ASP A 747 -33.71 -21.78 15.01
N PRO A 748 -34.13 -22.47 16.09
CA PRO A 748 -33.27 -23.37 16.86
C PRO A 748 -32.72 -24.55 16.07
N THR A 749 -33.27 -24.85 14.89
CA THR A 749 -32.86 -25.95 14.00
C THR A 749 -32.04 -25.49 12.80
N ASN A 750 -31.70 -24.19 12.72
CA ASN A 750 -30.89 -23.65 11.65
C ASN A 750 -29.52 -24.37 11.59
N PHE A 751 -29.31 -25.12 10.51
CA PHE A 751 -28.14 -25.97 10.34
C PHE A 751 -26.83 -25.18 10.41
N GLU A 752 -26.71 -24.09 9.66
CA GLU A 752 -25.50 -23.26 9.61
C GLU A 752 -25.19 -22.68 11.00
N ALA A 753 -26.22 -22.17 11.68
CA ALA A 753 -26.05 -21.60 13.01
C ALA A 753 -25.64 -22.66 14.05
N LEU A 754 -26.15 -23.89 13.97
CA LEU A 754 -25.71 -25.00 14.83
C LEU A 754 -24.23 -25.34 14.61
N VAL A 755 -23.80 -25.43 13.35
CA VAL A 755 -22.41 -25.74 12.97
C VAL A 755 -21.45 -24.64 13.46
N ARG A 756 -21.75 -23.38 13.14
CA ARG A 756 -20.92 -22.24 13.54
C ARG A 756 -20.87 -22.04 15.05
N LYS A 757 -21.98 -22.27 15.77
CA LYS A 757 -21.98 -22.21 17.23
C LYS A 757 -21.11 -23.32 17.83
N ALA A 758 -21.17 -24.53 17.27
CA ALA A 758 -20.32 -25.62 17.71
C ALA A 758 -18.84 -25.31 17.49
N GLU A 759 -18.50 -24.70 16.36
CA GLU A 759 -17.13 -24.28 16.04
C GLU A 759 -16.60 -23.23 17.05
N LEU A 760 -17.41 -22.22 17.36
CA LEU A 760 -17.10 -21.25 18.43
C LEU A 760 -16.89 -21.93 19.80
N LEU A 761 -17.69 -22.94 20.12
CA LEU A 761 -17.54 -23.71 21.36
C LEU A 761 -16.27 -24.56 21.36
N ILE A 762 -15.90 -25.18 20.23
CA ILE A 762 -14.63 -25.92 20.09
C ILE A 762 -13.46 -24.98 20.33
N GLN A 763 -13.50 -23.77 19.77
CA GLN A 763 -12.45 -22.76 19.91
C GLN A 763 -12.24 -22.33 21.38
N ARG A 764 -13.30 -22.34 22.19
CA ARG A 764 -13.28 -22.00 23.62
C ARG A 764 -13.14 -23.22 24.54
N ASP A 765 -12.63 -24.32 23.98
CA ASP A 765 -12.45 -25.59 24.67
C ASP A 765 -13.73 -26.21 25.27
N SER A 766 -14.91 -25.71 24.89
CA SER A 766 -16.24 -26.19 25.33
C SER A 766 -16.73 -27.36 24.46
N ARG A 767 -15.85 -28.34 24.23
CA ARG A 767 -16.01 -29.41 23.24
C ARG A 767 -17.23 -30.31 23.46
N ARG A 768 -17.61 -30.57 24.73
CA ARG A 768 -18.80 -31.37 25.04
C ARG A 768 -20.11 -30.70 24.59
N GLU A 769 -20.21 -29.38 24.77
CA GLU A 769 -21.38 -28.63 24.30
C GLU A 769 -21.40 -28.54 22.78
N ALA A 770 -20.22 -28.36 22.16
CA ALA A 770 -20.09 -28.42 20.71
C ALA A 770 -20.58 -29.76 20.14
N LEU A 771 -20.20 -30.89 20.73
CA LEU A 771 -20.64 -32.21 20.28
C LEU A 771 -22.17 -32.39 20.36
N LYS A 772 -22.85 -31.78 21.35
CA LYS A 772 -24.32 -31.78 21.41
C LYS A 772 -24.94 -31.02 20.24
N LEU A 773 -24.37 -29.86 19.90
CA LEU A 773 -24.85 -29.07 18.75
C LEU A 773 -24.54 -29.78 17.42
N LEU A 774 -23.36 -30.39 17.28
CA LEU A 774 -22.99 -31.18 16.10
C LEU A 774 -23.86 -32.42 15.95
N GLN A 775 -24.26 -33.07 17.05
CA GLN A 775 -25.25 -34.15 16.98
C GLN A 775 -26.57 -33.65 16.40
N ARG A 776 -27.09 -32.52 16.91
CA ARG A 776 -28.32 -31.91 16.36
C ARG A 776 -28.15 -31.53 14.89
N ALA A 777 -26.99 -31.03 14.50
CA ALA A 777 -26.69 -30.73 13.10
C ALA A 777 -26.69 -32.00 12.23
N ARG A 778 -26.19 -33.14 12.74
CA ARG A 778 -26.29 -34.44 12.05
C ARG A 778 -27.73 -34.93 11.92
N ASP A 779 -28.57 -34.67 12.92
CA ASP A 779 -29.98 -35.04 12.87
C ASP A 779 -30.73 -34.23 11.78
N VAL A 780 -30.29 -32.99 11.50
CA VAL A 780 -30.81 -32.15 10.41
C VAL A 780 -30.21 -32.56 9.05
N LYS A 781 -28.89 -32.79 8.98
CA LYS A 781 -28.17 -33.18 7.78
C LYS A 781 -27.05 -34.17 8.10
N SER A 782 -27.31 -35.45 7.87
CA SER A 782 -26.44 -36.56 8.29
C SER A 782 -25.18 -36.75 7.45
N ASP A 783 -25.14 -36.22 6.23
CA ASP A 783 -24.06 -36.40 5.25
C ASP A 783 -23.06 -35.22 5.22
N SER A 784 -23.16 -34.27 6.15
CA SER A 784 -22.24 -33.14 6.21
C SER A 784 -20.82 -33.55 6.61
N VAL A 785 -19.88 -33.40 5.67
CA VAL A 785 -18.44 -33.62 5.88
C VAL A 785 -17.89 -32.65 6.94
N GLU A 786 -18.31 -31.39 6.93
CA GLU A 786 -17.89 -30.38 7.89
C GLU A 786 -18.27 -30.75 9.33
N VAL A 787 -19.52 -31.19 9.54
CA VAL A 787 -20.00 -31.62 10.85
C VAL A 787 -19.22 -32.83 11.35
N ARG A 788 -18.88 -33.76 10.46
CA ARG A 788 -18.02 -34.91 10.77
C ARG A 788 -16.63 -34.46 11.20
N MET A 789 -15.97 -33.60 10.42
CA MET A 789 -14.64 -33.09 10.73
C MET A 789 -14.60 -32.35 12.07
N LEU A 790 -15.56 -31.46 12.33
CA LEU A 790 -15.67 -30.75 13.61
C LEU A 790 -15.93 -31.71 14.78
N SER A 791 -16.71 -32.76 14.58
CA SER A 791 -16.94 -33.78 15.60
C SER A 791 -15.67 -34.58 15.91
N VAL A 792 -14.94 -35.02 14.89
CA VAL A 792 -13.65 -35.70 15.02
C VAL A 792 -12.64 -34.81 15.77
N ALA A 793 -12.54 -33.53 15.40
CA ALA A 793 -11.68 -32.57 16.06
C ALA A 793 -12.04 -32.36 17.54
N ALA A 794 -13.34 -32.21 17.85
CA ALA A 794 -13.81 -32.08 19.23
C ALA A 794 -13.55 -33.34 20.07
N MET A 795 -13.76 -34.54 19.51
CA MET A 795 -13.48 -35.81 20.18
C MET A 795 -11.98 -36.02 20.42
N LEU A 796 -11.13 -35.76 19.42
CA LEU A 796 -9.67 -35.81 19.56
C LEU A 796 -9.18 -34.84 20.65
N GLY A 797 -9.78 -33.66 20.75
CA GLY A 797 -9.47 -32.70 21.81
C GLY A 797 -9.84 -33.21 23.21
N LEU A 798 -11.03 -33.80 23.38
CA LEU A 798 -11.44 -34.40 24.65
C LEU A 798 -10.56 -35.59 25.07
N LEU A 799 -10.11 -36.40 24.10
CA LEU A 799 -9.17 -37.49 24.36
C LEU A 799 -7.80 -36.96 24.83
N ARG A 800 -7.32 -35.86 24.23
CA ARG A 800 -6.07 -35.20 24.65
C ARG A 800 -6.14 -34.66 26.09
N GLU A 801 -7.31 -34.17 26.49
CA GLU A 801 -7.57 -33.69 27.85
C GLU A 801 -7.75 -34.80 28.88
N GLY A 802 -7.89 -36.06 28.43
CA GLY A 802 -8.11 -37.21 29.31
C GLY A 802 -9.51 -37.25 29.92
N ALA A 803 -10.55 -36.98 29.11
CA ALA A 803 -11.94 -37.04 29.55
C ALA A 803 -12.32 -38.40 30.20
N GLU A 804 -13.21 -38.39 31.18
CA GLU A 804 -13.61 -39.59 31.95
C GLU A 804 -14.16 -40.73 31.04
N ASP A 805 -14.87 -40.38 29.97
CA ASP A 805 -15.48 -41.34 29.02
C ASP A 805 -14.55 -41.66 27.82
N SER A 806 -13.23 -41.60 28.01
CA SER A 806 -12.24 -41.71 26.91
C SER A 806 -12.41 -42.96 26.03
N GLU A 807 -12.76 -44.12 26.60
CA GLU A 807 -12.96 -45.34 25.79
C GLU A 807 -14.20 -45.25 24.89
N GLN A 808 -15.32 -44.71 25.39
CA GLN A 808 -16.52 -44.53 24.56
C GLN A 808 -16.28 -43.52 23.43
N LEU A 809 -15.53 -42.46 23.72
CA LEU A 809 -15.11 -41.48 22.72
C LEU A 809 -14.19 -42.13 21.68
N ALA A 810 -13.25 -42.98 22.12
CA ALA A 810 -12.34 -43.68 21.22
C ALA A 810 -13.07 -44.62 20.26
N ASP A 811 -14.05 -45.40 20.76
CA ASP A 811 -14.86 -46.30 19.93
C ASP A 811 -15.67 -45.54 18.86
N GLN A 812 -16.29 -44.42 19.24
CA GLN A 812 -17.02 -43.58 18.30
C GLN A 812 -16.08 -42.98 17.25
N LEU A 813 -14.93 -42.46 17.69
CA LEU A 813 -13.95 -41.82 16.83
C LEU A 813 -13.33 -42.81 15.81
N GLU A 814 -13.10 -44.05 16.23
CA GLU A 814 -12.61 -45.15 15.38
C GLU A 814 -13.51 -45.38 14.16
N SER A 815 -14.83 -45.20 14.30
CA SER A 815 -15.81 -45.32 13.20
C SER A 815 -15.93 -44.07 12.31
N MET A 816 -15.43 -42.93 12.79
CA MET A 816 -15.59 -41.63 12.12
C MET A 816 -14.33 -41.15 11.38
N ILE A 817 -13.15 -41.61 11.78
CA ILE A 817 -11.87 -41.25 11.14
C ILE A 817 -11.77 -41.92 9.77
N ASP A 818 -11.63 -41.11 8.72
CA ASP A 818 -11.37 -41.56 7.35
C ASP A 818 -10.03 -41.05 6.79
N ARG A 819 -9.37 -40.09 7.47
CA ARG A 819 -8.09 -39.51 7.05
C ARG A 819 -6.88 -40.14 7.76
N PRO A 820 -5.80 -40.49 7.02
CA PRO A 820 -4.59 -41.04 7.62
C PRO A 820 -3.95 -40.12 8.68
N SER A 821 -3.98 -38.79 8.48
CA SER A 821 -3.42 -37.82 9.44
C SER A 821 -4.21 -37.74 10.77
N GLU A 822 -5.53 -37.89 10.71
CA GLU A 822 -6.38 -37.99 11.91
C GLU A 822 -6.16 -39.32 12.63
N ARG A 823 -5.94 -40.40 11.87
CA ARG A 823 -5.60 -41.72 12.41
C ARG A 823 -4.25 -41.70 13.14
N VAL A 824 -3.25 -41.01 12.61
CA VAL A 824 -1.95 -40.77 13.29
C VAL A 824 -2.18 -40.09 14.64
N LYS A 825 -2.93 -38.98 14.67
CA LYS A 825 -3.23 -38.25 15.92
C LYS A 825 -4.01 -39.09 16.92
N PHE A 826 -4.98 -39.87 16.46
CA PHE A 826 -5.74 -40.77 17.32
C PHE A 826 -4.86 -41.85 17.95
N LEU A 827 -4.02 -42.51 17.15
CA LEU A 827 -3.09 -43.53 17.63
C LEU A 827 -2.09 -42.95 18.63
N SER A 828 -1.52 -41.77 18.37
CA SER A 828 -0.57 -41.14 19.30
C SER A 828 -1.19 -40.81 20.65
N LEU A 829 -2.44 -40.31 20.67
CA LEU A 829 -3.19 -40.09 21.92
C LEU A 829 -3.47 -41.39 22.67
N ARG A 830 -3.84 -42.46 21.95
CA ARG A 830 -4.07 -43.78 22.55
C ARG A 830 -2.79 -44.43 23.08
N ILE A 831 -1.65 -44.20 22.43
CA ILE A 831 -0.34 -44.65 22.93
C ILE A 831 -0.01 -43.92 24.24
N ARG A 832 -0.13 -42.59 24.27
CA ARG A 832 0.06 -41.78 25.49
C ARG A 832 -0.83 -42.24 26.65
N ALA A 833 -2.12 -42.49 26.37
CA ALA A 833 -3.04 -43.00 27.37
C ALA A 833 -2.63 -44.39 27.91
N ALA A 834 -2.28 -45.33 27.03
CA ALA A 834 -1.83 -46.66 27.42
C ALA A 834 -0.53 -46.62 28.25
N LEU A 835 0.45 -45.80 27.84
CA LEU A 835 1.68 -45.59 28.60
C LEU A 835 1.41 -45.01 30.00
N LYS A 836 0.53 -44.01 30.09
CA LYS A 836 0.11 -43.41 31.37
C LYS A 836 -0.57 -44.43 32.29
N ASN A 837 -1.34 -45.34 31.73
CA ASN A 837 -2.03 -46.41 32.46
C ASN A 837 -1.17 -47.67 32.70
N GLN A 838 0.11 -47.66 32.28
CA GLN A 838 1.04 -48.79 32.36
C GLN A 838 0.60 -50.03 31.56
N GLU A 839 -0.21 -49.84 30.52
CA GLU A 839 -0.69 -50.88 29.60
C GLU A 839 0.32 -51.10 28.47
N ILE A 840 1.49 -51.63 28.82
CA ILE A 840 2.66 -51.70 27.92
C ILE A 840 2.41 -52.52 26.65
N GLU A 841 1.63 -53.60 26.75
CA GLU A 841 1.28 -54.44 25.60
C GLU A 841 0.42 -53.67 24.58
N GLN A 842 -0.63 -52.98 25.04
CA GLN A 842 -1.48 -52.15 24.19
C GLN A 842 -0.73 -50.96 23.58
N ALA A 843 0.18 -50.34 24.35
CA ALA A 843 1.02 -49.27 23.84
C ALA A 843 1.93 -49.77 22.70
N THR A 844 2.53 -50.95 22.88
CA THR A 844 3.41 -51.59 21.89
C THR A 844 2.66 -51.91 20.59
N ASP A 845 1.48 -52.51 20.69
CA ASP A 845 0.65 -52.83 19.51
C ASP A 845 0.26 -51.57 18.73
N ARG A 846 -0.13 -50.50 19.44
CA ARG A 846 -0.50 -49.23 18.80
C ARG A 846 0.69 -48.52 18.17
N ILE A 847 1.90 -48.63 18.76
CA ILE A 847 3.14 -48.12 18.16
C ILE A 847 3.44 -48.86 16.85
N ILE A 848 3.26 -50.18 16.81
CA ILE A 848 3.44 -50.97 15.57
C ILE A 848 2.45 -50.50 14.49
N GLN A 849 1.18 -50.29 14.86
CA GLN A 849 0.17 -49.76 13.93
C GLN A 849 0.54 -48.37 13.41
N LEU A 850 1.00 -47.48 14.30
CA LEU A 850 1.42 -46.12 13.93
C LEU A 850 2.63 -46.16 12.98
N SER A 851 3.62 -47.00 13.27
CA SER A 851 4.81 -47.20 12.44
C SER A 851 4.44 -47.71 11.04
N ALA A 852 3.55 -48.70 10.96
CA ALA A 852 3.06 -49.22 9.67
C ALA A 852 2.32 -48.15 8.85
N LEU A 853 1.54 -47.29 9.52
CA LEU A 853 0.81 -46.21 8.88
C LEU A 853 1.76 -45.14 8.31
N ILE A 854 2.78 -44.72 9.07
CA ILE A 854 3.77 -43.72 8.64
C ILE A 854 4.64 -44.29 7.50
N ALA A 855 5.07 -45.55 7.60
CA ALA A 855 5.86 -46.19 6.56
C ALA A 855 5.09 -46.40 5.23
N GLY A 856 3.76 -46.48 5.30
CA GLY A 856 2.89 -46.68 4.13
C GLY A 856 2.59 -45.41 3.33
N ASP A 857 2.80 -44.21 3.89
CA ASP A 857 2.51 -42.94 3.24
C ASP A 857 3.62 -41.89 3.52
N PRO A 858 4.52 -41.63 2.55
CA PRO A 858 5.62 -40.68 2.71
C PRO A 858 5.18 -39.25 3.04
N LEU A 859 3.94 -38.86 2.70
CA LEU A 859 3.40 -37.53 3.00
C LEU A 859 3.04 -37.35 4.48
N LEU A 860 2.97 -38.44 5.26
CA LEU A 860 2.71 -38.40 6.69
C LEU A 860 3.96 -38.14 7.54
N ASN A 861 5.16 -38.08 6.97
CA ASN A 861 6.41 -37.90 7.73
C ASN A 861 6.39 -36.65 8.62
N HIS A 862 5.90 -35.50 8.15
CA HIS A 862 5.78 -34.28 8.96
C HIS A 862 4.71 -34.36 10.06
N SER A 863 3.63 -35.10 9.82
CA SER A 863 2.60 -35.37 10.84
C SER A 863 3.06 -36.41 11.87
N GLY A 864 3.94 -37.31 11.45
CA GLY A 864 4.60 -38.32 12.26
C GLY A 864 5.67 -37.73 13.17
N GLU A 865 6.53 -36.82 12.68
CA GLU A 865 7.56 -36.15 13.48
C GLU A 865 6.97 -35.45 14.72
N GLY A 866 5.91 -34.65 14.55
CA GLY A 866 5.23 -34.00 15.68
C GLY A 866 4.43 -34.95 16.58
N ALA A 867 4.11 -36.17 16.13
CA ALA A 867 3.48 -37.20 16.96
C ALA A 867 4.52 -38.05 17.70
N VAL A 868 5.75 -38.12 17.19
CA VAL A 868 6.89 -38.86 17.75
C VAL A 868 7.67 -38.01 18.76
N ASP A 869 7.80 -36.70 18.56
CA ASP A 869 8.43 -35.80 19.55
C ASP A 869 7.59 -35.60 20.83
N ASP A 870 6.30 -35.95 20.75
CA ASP A 870 5.26 -35.64 21.73
C ASP A 870 4.80 -36.91 22.50
N VAL A 871 5.35 -38.09 22.15
CA VAL A 871 5.15 -39.43 22.76
C VAL A 871 6.48 -39.90 23.35
#